data_AF-A0A660QG46-F1
#
_entry.id   AF-A0A660QG46-F1
#
_cell.length_a   1.000
_cell.length_b   1.000
_cell.length_c   1.000
_cell.angle_alpha   90.00
_cell.angle_beta   90.00
_cell.angle_gamma   90.00
#
_symmetry.space_group_name_H-M   'P 1'
#
loop_
_entity.id
_entity.type
_entity.pdbx_description
1 polymer ?
#
loop_
_entity_poly.entity_id
_entity_poly.type
_entity_poly.pdbx_seq_one_letter_code
_entity_poly.pdbx_strand_id
1 'polypeptide(L)'
;MKILIKYIAKLSLNPILVGLAGFVIFAAVEILYQLSDLIVRHRVSILILFKVLYYYLPYFVSMGIPVGVLLAIFWILTQLANDHELMALQVHGVSPRVLIVPFLIIAAGLSGVTYLLSDRVVPIYNQKASQALSKYVYRQPEVFISENVVAKIDESQYFYVKRYDKREGTLHDVILFKNESGEEEIITANRVVREGNTWYMYDGRLYRVDSEGLLKFDVKFNRVELNLKEDLETLMRIGKSPKDMRSEELKSRINTFVKLGVDPAPWVVELHTRYSLSLGPVIIVLAGIPLSLIFNLKSKSWGVILTFVIVVLYQGSGAWLSAMGKERLLDPVLAAWIPDISFACTGIFLYILLDTPAAYKIREFLVKFLLVTVLVLCTTSFASDSIQISAERVFYTESAVTFCGSVTAFYKEAEINASTITVFLTEDGKAHEAECLGSVNYRKEDVSIESQNLRFSFQESVAVMMQIRGKTVYEDEKGKKHLMYFSAEELTSNNQISEMKLGYITTCELEKPHYRLQALNVELKENEYLVAYDVVMYIFEAPTIYFPIYFVSLKDEPQPFSFMVGYSKEKGMTFETEYNMTFEDGSVSALIGYSQDGTTYTDLKLAKHWNDLKATLNYERETSNDQRNTYNIVGELDNIPLPIPSKLRVNFDDEKTGFLLEGSLEKKLRYQILRTVDPPSIHWTLPYVEVRKLTLSSTPMLFVVDSFSHRTVARYDEGNLFEHFDDMDTSGRFRSHASAS
;
A
#
# COMPACT_ATOMS: atom_id res chain seq x y z
N MET A 1 11.92 2.36 -35.66
CA MET A 1 10.84 1.55 -35.05
C MET A 1 11.15 0.06 -34.88
N LYS A 2 11.64 -0.67 -35.90
CA LYS A 2 11.92 -2.13 -35.77
C LYS A 2 12.84 -2.50 -34.59
N ILE A 3 13.87 -1.69 -34.34
CA ILE A 3 14.81 -1.89 -33.22
C ILE A 3 14.09 -1.77 -31.87
N LEU A 4 13.29 -0.70 -31.70
CA LEU A 4 12.50 -0.46 -30.48
C LEU A 4 11.50 -1.59 -30.21
N ILE A 5 10.85 -2.12 -31.24
CA ILE A 5 9.94 -3.27 -31.12
C ILE A 5 10.68 -4.51 -30.63
N LYS A 6 11.82 -4.84 -31.24
CA LYS A 6 12.62 -6.00 -30.84
C LYS A 6 13.14 -5.85 -29.40
N TYR A 7 13.54 -4.65 -29.03
CA TYR A 7 14.03 -4.33 -27.69
C TYR A 7 12.93 -4.52 -26.63
N ILE A 8 11.77 -3.86 -26.80
CA ILE A 8 10.66 -3.96 -25.85
C ILE A 8 10.10 -5.39 -25.78
N ALA A 9 10.01 -6.10 -26.90
CA ALA A 9 9.58 -7.50 -26.90
C ALA A 9 10.52 -8.40 -26.09
N LYS A 10 11.85 -8.19 -26.21
CA LYS A 10 12.83 -8.94 -25.42
C LYS A 10 12.73 -8.60 -23.93
N LEU A 11 12.54 -7.33 -23.57
CA LEU A 11 12.36 -6.92 -22.18
C LEU A 11 11.03 -7.43 -21.58
N SER A 12 9.98 -7.55 -22.39
CA SER A 12 8.63 -7.89 -21.92
C SER A 12 8.47 -9.34 -21.50
N LEU A 13 9.29 -10.24 -22.04
CA LEU A 13 9.14 -11.67 -21.82
C LEU A 13 9.20 -12.06 -20.33
N ASN A 14 10.20 -11.55 -19.60
CA ASN A 14 10.39 -11.89 -18.19
C ASN A 14 9.25 -11.36 -17.30
N PRO A 15 8.87 -10.06 -17.34
CA PRO A 15 7.74 -9.56 -16.58
C PRO A 15 6.41 -10.22 -16.91
N ILE A 16 6.15 -10.58 -18.18
CA ILE A 16 4.94 -11.31 -18.57
C ILE A 16 4.89 -12.67 -17.87
N LEU A 17 5.99 -13.42 -17.89
CA LEU A 17 6.07 -14.72 -17.22
C LEU A 17 5.93 -14.61 -15.71
N VAL A 18 6.52 -13.58 -15.09
CA VAL A 18 6.39 -13.33 -13.64
C VAL A 18 4.95 -13.00 -13.28
N GLY A 19 4.29 -12.11 -14.02
CA GLY A 19 2.90 -11.74 -13.75
C GLY A 19 1.94 -12.90 -13.99
N LEU A 20 2.18 -13.68 -15.05
CA LEU A 20 1.43 -14.91 -15.33
C LEU A 20 1.61 -15.93 -14.20
N ALA A 21 2.85 -16.20 -13.78
CA ALA A 21 3.14 -17.14 -12.70
C ALA A 21 2.52 -16.69 -11.38
N GLY A 22 2.65 -15.41 -11.04
CA GLY A 22 2.04 -14.81 -9.86
C GLY A 22 0.52 -14.96 -9.85
N PHE A 23 -0.15 -14.68 -10.98
CA PHE A 23 -1.59 -14.88 -11.10
C PHE A 23 -2.00 -16.35 -11.01
N VAL A 24 -1.26 -17.26 -11.66
CA VAL A 24 -1.54 -18.70 -11.60
C VAL A 24 -1.40 -19.21 -10.17
N ILE A 25 -0.38 -18.77 -9.43
CA ILE A 25 -0.20 -19.11 -8.01
C ILE A 25 -1.36 -18.55 -7.17
N PHE A 26 -1.71 -17.28 -7.37
CA PHE A 26 -2.83 -16.64 -6.67
C PHE A 26 -4.16 -17.38 -6.91
N ALA A 27 -4.51 -17.66 -8.16
CA ALA A 27 -5.73 -18.40 -8.52
C ALA A 27 -5.68 -19.86 -8.03
N ALA A 28 -4.50 -20.47 -8.00
CA ALA A 28 -4.32 -21.79 -7.43
C ALA A 28 -4.63 -21.79 -5.93
N VAL A 29 -4.04 -20.87 -5.18
CA VAL A 29 -4.27 -20.73 -3.73
C VAL A 29 -5.74 -20.49 -3.42
N GLU A 30 -6.41 -19.65 -4.21
CA GLU A 30 -7.85 -19.41 -4.06
C GLU A 30 -8.68 -20.68 -4.22
N ILE A 31 -8.41 -21.50 -5.26
CA ILE A 31 -9.10 -22.78 -5.43
C ILE A 31 -8.76 -23.77 -4.30
N LEU A 32 -7.51 -23.79 -3.82
CA LEU A 32 -7.13 -24.60 -2.66
C LEU A 32 -7.92 -24.17 -1.40
N TYR A 33 -8.10 -22.87 -1.20
CA TYR A 33 -8.88 -22.32 -0.09
C TYR A 33 -10.37 -22.69 -0.20
N GLN A 34 -10.99 -22.50 -1.36
CA GLN A 34 -12.39 -22.88 -1.60
C GLN A 34 -12.66 -24.37 -1.39
N LEU A 35 -11.67 -25.22 -1.69
CA LEU A 35 -11.79 -26.68 -1.50
C LEU A 35 -11.37 -27.15 -0.11
N SER A 36 -10.85 -26.27 0.77
CA SER A 36 -10.26 -26.65 2.06
C SER A 36 -11.22 -27.40 2.98
N ASP A 37 -12.46 -26.91 3.16
CA ASP A 37 -13.47 -27.59 3.98
C ASP A 37 -13.82 -28.97 3.41
N LEU A 38 -13.94 -29.08 2.08
CA LEU A 38 -14.22 -30.35 1.41
C LEU A 38 -13.08 -31.35 1.58
N ILE A 39 -11.84 -30.89 1.55
CA ILE A 39 -10.63 -31.71 1.72
C ILE A 39 -10.57 -32.26 3.14
N VAL A 40 -10.77 -31.41 4.15
CA VAL A 40 -10.74 -31.82 5.57
C VAL A 40 -11.89 -32.79 5.86
N ARG A 41 -13.10 -32.46 5.40
CA ARG A 41 -14.30 -33.26 5.63
C ARG A 41 -14.25 -34.64 4.96
N HIS A 42 -13.78 -34.72 3.71
CA HIS A 42 -13.79 -35.97 2.93
C HIS A 42 -12.45 -36.71 2.94
N ARG A 43 -11.45 -36.23 3.67
CA ARG A 43 -10.07 -36.79 3.73
C ARG A 43 -9.50 -37.05 2.34
N VAL A 44 -9.54 -36.02 1.49
CA VAL A 44 -9.00 -36.09 0.12
C VAL A 44 -7.49 -36.01 0.19
N SER A 45 -6.79 -36.90 -0.53
CA SER A 45 -5.33 -36.85 -0.62
C SER A 45 -4.86 -35.58 -1.35
N ILE A 46 -3.83 -34.93 -0.83
CA ILE A 46 -3.23 -33.72 -1.44
C ILE A 46 -2.77 -33.94 -2.89
N LEU A 47 -2.39 -35.17 -3.26
CA LEU A 47 -1.99 -35.50 -4.63
C LEU A 47 -3.13 -35.35 -5.64
N ILE A 48 -4.36 -35.62 -5.21
CA ILE A 48 -5.57 -35.47 -6.03
C ILE A 48 -5.83 -33.99 -6.28
N LEU A 49 -5.56 -33.15 -5.28
CA LEU A 49 -5.72 -31.70 -5.37
C LEU A 49 -4.74 -31.10 -6.39
N PHE A 50 -3.46 -31.50 -6.35
CA PHE A 50 -2.50 -31.11 -7.37
C PHE A 50 -2.91 -31.60 -8.77
N LYS A 51 -3.57 -32.76 -8.88
CA LYS A 51 -4.12 -33.25 -10.16
C LYS A 51 -5.27 -32.40 -10.66
N VAL A 52 -6.18 -31.96 -9.79
CA VAL A 52 -7.27 -31.03 -10.13
C VAL A 52 -6.70 -29.67 -10.52
N LEU A 53 -5.72 -29.16 -9.77
CA LEU A 53 -5.04 -27.90 -10.05
C LEU A 53 -4.32 -27.94 -11.41
N TYR A 54 -3.66 -29.06 -11.72
CA TYR A 54 -3.05 -29.30 -13.03
C TYR A 54 -4.08 -29.24 -14.15
N TYR A 55 -5.30 -29.73 -13.93
CA TYR A 55 -6.38 -29.61 -14.92
C TYR A 55 -6.93 -28.20 -15.05
N TYR A 56 -6.95 -27.38 -13.99
CA TYR A 56 -7.33 -25.96 -14.11
C TYR A 56 -6.21 -25.06 -14.64
N LEU A 57 -4.97 -25.55 -14.73
CA LEU A 57 -3.82 -24.73 -15.15
C LEU A 57 -4.03 -24.01 -16.49
N PRO A 58 -4.55 -24.64 -17.57
CA PRO A 58 -4.82 -23.92 -18.83
C PRO A 58 -5.82 -22.77 -18.66
N TYR A 59 -6.80 -22.92 -17.77
CA TYR A 59 -7.80 -21.89 -17.48
C TYR A 59 -7.16 -20.70 -16.75
N PHE A 60 -6.33 -20.96 -15.72
CA PHE A 60 -5.59 -19.89 -15.04
C PHE A 60 -4.60 -19.20 -15.96
N VAL A 61 -3.92 -19.93 -16.84
CA VAL A 61 -3.01 -19.34 -17.83
C VAL A 61 -3.78 -18.42 -18.77
N SER A 62 -4.94 -18.86 -19.27
CA SER A 62 -5.77 -18.02 -20.16
C SER A 62 -6.18 -16.70 -19.49
N MET A 63 -6.65 -16.76 -18.24
CA MET A 63 -6.98 -15.56 -17.46
C MET A 63 -5.78 -14.73 -17.02
N GLY A 64 -4.62 -15.36 -16.83
CA GLY A 64 -3.41 -14.71 -16.35
C GLY A 64 -2.60 -14.01 -17.44
N ILE A 65 -2.84 -14.30 -18.73
CA ILE A 65 -2.13 -13.64 -19.84
C ILE A 65 -2.36 -12.11 -19.82
N PRO A 66 -3.60 -11.58 -19.74
CA PRO A 66 -3.83 -10.14 -19.59
C PRO A 66 -3.11 -9.54 -18.38
N VAL A 67 -3.04 -10.27 -17.26
CA VAL A 67 -2.35 -9.85 -16.03
C VAL A 67 -0.85 -9.73 -16.24
N GLY A 68 -0.24 -10.73 -16.86
CA GLY A 68 1.18 -10.71 -17.22
C GLY A 68 1.53 -9.56 -18.15
N VAL A 69 0.68 -9.29 -19.15
CA VAL A 69 0.86 -8.14 -20.06
C VAL A 69 0.80 -6.82 -19.30
N LEU A 70 -0.19 -6.64 -18.41
CA LEU A 70 -0.30 -5.42 -17.61
C LEU A 70 0.91 -5.19 -16.72
N LEU A 71 1.36 -6.24 -16.01
CA LEU A 71 2.56 -6.15 -15.17
C LEU A 71 3.78 -5.75 -16.01
N ALA A 72 3.92 -6.33 -17.20
CA ALA A 72 5.02 -6.02 -18.08
C ALA A 72 5.02 -4.58 -18.57
N ILE A 73 3.85 -4.01 -18.85
CA ILE A 73 3.71 -2.59 -19.20
C ILE A 73 4.24 -1.72 -18.07
N PHE A 74 3.72 -1.89 -16.84
CA PHE A 74 4.14 -1.05 -15.71
C PHE A 74 5.61 -1.25 -15.36
N TRP A 75 6.08 -2.50 -15.36
CA TRP A 75 7.47 -2.83 -15.04
C TRP A 75 8.44 -2.20 -16.03
N ILE A 76 8.19 -2.39 -17.33
CA ILE A 76 9.10 -1.89 -18.37
C ILE A 76 9.04 -0.36 -18.45
N LEU A 77 7.86 0.25 -18.40
CA LEU A 77 7.77 1.71 -18.45
C LEU A 77 8.44 2.36 -17.23
N THR A 78 8.31 1.76 -16.04
CA THR A 78 9.05 2.19 -14.84
C THR A 78 10.55 2.03 -15.04
N GLN A 79 10.99 0.92 -15.63
CA GLN A 79 12.41 0.68 -15.90
C GLN A 79 12.97 1.68 -16.93
N LEU A 80 12.29 1.89 -18.06
CA LEU A 80 12.68 2.86 -19.08
C LEU A 80 12.71 4.30 -18.54
N ALA A 81 11.81 4.63 -17.61
CA ALA A 81 11.82 5.93 -16.93
C ALA A 81 13.03 6.08 -16.00
N ASN A 82 13.31 5.07 -15.18
CA ASN A 82 14.44 5.08 -14.22
C ASN A 82 15.81 5.04 -14.90
N ASP A 83 15.92 4.29 -16.00
CA ASP A 83 17.15 4.17 -16.81
C ASP A 83 17.31 5.39 -17.75
N HIS A 84 16.44 6.41 -17.65
CA HIS A 84 16.39 7.61 -18.49
C HIS A 84 16.24 7.36 -20.01
N GLU A 85 15.94 6.12 -20.41
CA GLU A 85 15.71 5.75 -21.80
C GLU A 85 14.47 6.43 -22.37
N LEU A 86 13.43 6.63 -21.55
CA LEU A 86 12.22 7.36 -21.95
C LEU A 86 12.53 8.82 -22.31
N MET A 87 13.39 9.47 -21.53
CA MET A 87 13.85 10.84 -21.78
C MET A 87 14.73 10.89 -23.04
N ALA A 88 15.64 9.93 -23.20
CA ALA A 88 16.49 9.83 -24.39
C ALA A 88 15.65 9.70 -25.69
N LEU A 89 14.57 8.92 -25.67
CA LEU A 89 13.63 8.80 -26.78
C LEU A 89 12.96 10.15 -27.11
N GLN A 90 12.53 10.89 -26.08
CA GLN A 90 11.88 12.20 -26.24
C GLN A 90 12.84 13.25 -26.84
N VAL A 91 14.10 13.28 -26.41
CA VAL A 91 15.12 14.20 -26.96
C VAL A 91 15.41 13.92 -28.44
N HIS A 92 15.26 12.67 -28.88
CA HIS A 92 15.32 12.29 -30.29
C HIS A 92 14.01 12.50 -31.06
N GLY A 93 13.03 13.20 -30.48
CA GLY A 93 11.75 13.51 -31.11
C GLY A 93 10.76 12.34 -31.17
N VAL A 94 11.01 11.24 -30.45
CA VAL A 94 10.09 10.10 -30.39
C VAL A 94 9.11 10.31 -29.24
N SER A 95 7.84 10.53 -29.58
CA SER A 95 6.78 10.65 -28.56
C SER A 95 6.65 9.34 -27.74
N PRO A 96 6.51 9.41 -26.40
CA PRO A 96 6.24 8.25 -25.54
C PRO A 96 5.00 7.46 -25.95
N ARG A 97 4.04 8.11 -26.62
CA ARG A 97 2.82 7.47 -27.16
C ARG A 97 3.12 6.35 -28.15
N VAL A 98 4.27 6.40 -28.82
CA VAL A 98 4.71 5.37 -29.79
C VAL A 98 5.00 4.03 -29.11
N LEU A 99 5.24 4.03 -27.78
CA LEU A 99 5.47 2.81 -27.02
C LEU A 99 4.25 1.88 -27.00
N ILE A 100 3.04 2.36 -27.30
CA ILE A 100 1.86 1.47 -27.38
C ILE A 100 2.00 0.41 -28.48
N VAL A 101 2.63 0.75 -29.60
CA VAL A 101 2.74 -0.11 -30.79
C VAL A 101 3.43 -1.45 -30.50
N PRO A 102 4.64 -1.50 -29.90
CA PRO A 102 5.29 -2.77 -29.59
C PRO A 102 4.49 -3.63 -28.62
N PHE A 103 3.87 -3.05 -27.60
CA PHE A 103 3.02 -3.80 -26.68
C PHE A 103 1.74 -4.32 -27.36
N LEU A 104 1.17 -3.57 -28.30
CA LEU A 104 -0.01 -3.99 -29.06
C LEU A 104 0.31 -5.17 -29.99
N ILE A 105 1.51 -5.20 -30.60
CA ILE A 105 1.99 -6.35 -31.38
C ILE A 105 2.12 -7.59 -30.49
N ILE A 106 2.72 -7.45 -29.31
CA ILE A 106 2.86 -8.54 -28.33
C ILE A 106 1.49 -9.04 -27.88
N ALA A 107 0.58 -8.11 -27.55
CA ALA A 107 -0.77 -8.42 -27.12
C ALA A 107 -1.62 -9.06 -28.22
N ALA A 108 -1.46 -8.67 -29.48
CA ALA A 108 -2.13 -9.34 -30.60
C ALA A 108 -1.68 -10.80 -30.74
N GLY A 109 -0.37 -11.06 -30.59
CA GLY A 109 0.16 -12.42 -30.57
C GLY A 109 -0.38 -13.23 -29.39
N LEU A 110 -0.36 -12.66 -28.19
CA LEU A 110 -0.87 -13.30 -26.97
C LEU A 110 -2.40 -13.49 -27.00
N SER A 111 -3.14 -12.57 -27.62
CA SER A 111 -4.59 -12.70 -27.85
C SER A 111 -4.92 -13.93 -28.68
N GLY A 112 -4.15 -14.19 -29.74
CA GLY A 112 -4.27 -15.42 -30.53
C GLY A 112 -3.98 -16.69 -29.69
N VAL A 113 -2.97 -16.64 -28.81
CA VAL A 113 -2.67 -17.74 -27.88
C VAL A 113 -3.82 -17.93 -26.89
N THR A 114 -4.34 -16.86 -26.29
CA THR A 114 -5.48 -16.90 -25.36
C THR A 114 -6.72 -17.48 -26.02
N TYR A 115 -6.99 -17.13 -27.28
CA TYR A 115 -8.11 -17.70 -28.04
C TYR A 115 -7.95 -19.22 -28.24
N LEU A 116 -6.77 -19.67 -28.69
CA LEU A 116 -6.48 -21.09 -28.88
C LEU A 116 -6.58 -21.88 -27.58
N LEU A 117 -6.06 -21.33 -26.47
CA LEU A 117 -6.18 -21.93 -25.15
C LEU A 117 -7.64 -22.01 -24.73
N SER A 118 -8.38 -20.89 -24.77
CA SER A 118 -9.76 -20.80 -24.28
C SER A 118 -10.73 -21.63 -25.08
N ASP A 119 -10.51 -21.78 -26.39
CA ASP A 119 -11.43 -22.51 -27.26
C ASP A 119 -11.14 -24.01 -27.33
N ARG A 120 -9.86 -24.41 -27.39
CA ARG A 120 -9.48 -25.81 -27.61
C ARG A 120 -9.00 -26.53 -26.37
N VAL A 121 -8.17 -25.88 -25.54
CA VAL A 121 -7.47 -26.55 -24.43
C VAL A 121 -8.30 -26.48 -23.15
N VAL A 122 -8.76 -25.29 -22.77
CA VAL A 122 -9.52 -25.03 -21.54
C VAL A 122 -10.75 -25.94 -21.42
N PRO A 123 -11.63 -26.10 -22.43
CA PRO A 123 -12.83 -26.92 -22.26
C PRO A 123 -12.52 -28.39 -21.98
N ILE A 124 -11.50 -28.96 -22.64
CA ILE A 124 -11.08 -30.36 -22.45
C ILE A 124 -10.55 -30.58 -21.03
N TYR A 125 -9.74 -29.65 -20.54
CA TYR A 125 -9.09 -29.75 -19.25
C TYR A 125 -10.04 -29.41 -18.09
N ASN A 126 -10.94 -28.44 -18.26
CA ASN A 126 -12.00 -28.16 -17.30
C ASN A 126 -12.94 -29.36 -17.15
N GLN A 127 -13.31 -30.04 -18.26
CA GLN A 127 -14.10 -31.27 -18.18
C GLN A 127 -13.37 -32.36 -17.37
N LYS A 128 -12.05 -32.53 -17.54
CA LYS A 128 -11.24 -33.45 -16.73
C LYS A 128 -11.16 -33.03 -15.27
N ALA A 129 -11.12 -31.72 -14.98
CA ALA A 129 -11.15 -31.16 -13.63
C ALA A 129 -12.48 -31.48 -12.94
N SER A 130 -13.60 -31.21 -13.61
CA SER A 130 -14.96 -31.52 -13.12
C SER A 130 -15.11 -33.02 -12.84
N GLN A 131 -14.66 -33.89 -13.75
CA GLN A 131 -14.67 -35.33 -13.53
C GLN A 131 -13.81 -35.77 -12.34
N ALA A 132 -12.64 -35.16 -12.14
CA ALA A 132 -11.77 -35.47 -11.02
C ALA A 132 -12.38 -35.00 -9.68
N LEU A 133 -12.98 -33.82 -9.64
CA LEU A 133 -13.70 -33.30 -8.47
C LEU A 133 -14.86 -34.23 -8.08
N SER A 134 -15.71 -34.60 -9.03
CA SER A 134 -16.82 -35.54 -8.81
C SER A 134 -16.35 -36.90 -8.32
N LYS A 135 -15.29 -37.45 -8.92
CA LYS A 135 -14.82 -38.80 -8.58
C LYS A 135 -14.10 -38.89 -7.23
N TYR A 136 -13.33 -37.86 -6.86
CA TYR A 136 -12.36 -37.97 -5.76
C TYR A 136 -12.62 -37.03 -4.58
N VAL A 137 -13.27 -35.88 -4.80
CA VAL A 137 -13.48 -34.88 -3.76
C VAL A 137 -14.85 -35.03 -3.11
N TYR A 138 -15.90 -35.12 -3.92
CA TYR A 138 -17.26 -35.21 -3.40
C TYR A 138 -17.62 -36.61 -2.86
N ARG A 139 -16.87 -37.66 -3.27
CA ARG A 139 -16.94 -39.08 -2.80
C ARG A 139 -18.33 -39.75 -2.70
N GLN A 140 -19.38 -39.05 -3.07
CA GLN A 140 -20.69 -39.56 -3.42
C GLN A 140 -20.90 -39.32 -4.92
N PRO A 141 -21.65 -40.18 -5.63
CA PRO A 141 -22.17 -39.84 -6.95
C PRO A 141 -23.29 -38.77 -6.87
N GLU A 142 -23.25 -37.91 -5.86
CA GLU A 142 -24.14 -36.77 -5.70
C GLU A 142 -23.79 -35.75 -6.76
N VAL A 143 -24.76 -35.57 -7.63
CA VAL A 143 -24.64 -34.84 -8.86
C VAL A 143 -24.38 -33.37 -8.51
N PHE A 144 -23.21 -32.86 -8.86
CA PHE A 144 -23.03 -31.42 -9.03
C PHE A 144 -23.78 -31.06 -10.32
N ILE A 145 -25.11 -31.09 -10.28
CA ILE A 145 -25.94 -30.63 -11.40
C ILE A 145 -25.66 -29.14 -11.47
N SER A 146 -24.82 -28.77 -12.43
CA SER A 146 -24.66 -27.37 -12.76
C SER A 146 -26.04 -26.85 -13.14
N GLU A 147 -26.39 -25.67 -12.67
CA GLU A 147 -27.58 -25.00 -13.20
C GLU A 147 -27.38 -24.81 -14.70
N ASN A 148 -28.47 -24.94 -15.46
CA ASN A 148 -28.47 -24.92 -16.92
C ASN A 148 -27.76 -26.13 -17.57
N VAL A 149 -27.99 -27.34 -17.05
CA VAL A 149 -27.46 -28.58 -17.64
C VAL A 149 -28.35 -29.07 -18.76
N VAL A 150 -27.70 -29.51 -19.84
CA VAL A 150 -28.38 -30.09 -21.00
C VAL A 150 -27.72 -31.42 -21.29
N ALA A 151 -28.51 -32.49 -21.23
CA ALA A 151 -28.11 -33.82 -21.63
C ALA A 151 -28.67 -34.13 -23.02
N LYS A 152 -27.83 -34.67 -23.92
CA LYS A 152 -28.30 -35.30 -25.15
C LYS A 152 -28.55 -36.77 -24.82
N ILE A 153 -29.78 -37.23 -24.99
CA ILE A 153 -30.20 -38.60 -24.64
C ILE A 153 -30.07 -39.52 -25.86
N ASP A 154 -30.43 -39.00 -27.05
CA ASP A 154 -30.33 -39.71 -28.34
C ASP A 154 -30.06 -38.68 -29.46
N GLU A 155 -29.85 -39.12 -30.71
CA GLU A 155 -29.71 -38.20 -31.85
C GLU A 155 -30.91 -37.25 -32.04
N SER A 156 -32.08 -37.69 -31.59
CA SER A 156 -33.35 -36.97 -31.67
C SER A 156 -33.83 -36.37 -30.33
N GLN A 157 -33.19 -36.64 -29.18
CA GLN A 157 -33.75 -36.28 -27.87
C GLN A 157 -32.80 -35.46 -27.00
N TYR A 158 -33.29 -34.33 -26.47
CA TYR A 158 -32.56 -33.42 -25.61
C TYR A 158 -33.32 -33.18 -24.31
N PHE A 159 -32.62 -33.22 -23.19
CA PHE A 159 -33.18 -32.94 -21.87
C PHE A 159 -32.45 -31.78 -21.22
N TYR A 160 -33.18 -30.75 -20.86
CA TYR A 160 -32.69 -29.53 -20.22
C TYR A 160 -33.25 -29.41 -18.81
N VAL A 161 -32.40 -29.03 -17.88
CA VAL A 161 -32.75 -28.73 -16.49
C VAL A 161 -32.17 -27.36 -16.14
N LYS A 162 -33.03 -26.43 -15.74
CA LYS A 162 -32.57 -25.10 -15.31
C LYS A 162 -31.94 -25.15 -13.93
N ARG A 163 -32.62 -25.71 -12.94
CA ARG A 163 -32.18 -25.73 -11.54
C ARG A 163 -32.46 -27.08 -10.88
N TYR A 164 -31.60 -27.51 -9.97
CA TYR A 164 -31.81 -28.71 -9.18
C TYR A 164 -31.77 -28.38 -7.69
N ASP A 165 -32.85 -28.70 -6.97
CA ASP A 165 -32.89 -28.56 -5.52
C ASP A 165 -32.33 -29.83 -4.85
N LYS A 166 -31.20 -29.65 -4.15
CA LYS A 166 -30.46 -30.72 -3.49
C LYS A 166 -31.14 -31.26 -2.24
N ARG A 167 -31.99 -30.48 -1.56
CA ARG A 167 -32.65 -30.91 -0.32
C ARG A 167 -33.84 -31.81 -0.62
N GLU A 168 -34.55 -31.52 -1.71
CA GLU A 168 -35.78 -32.21 -2.09
C GLU A 168 -35.60 -33.18 -3.26
N GLY A 169 -34.43 -33.22 -3.89
CA GLY A 169 -34.17 -34.08 -5.07
C GLY A 169 -35.04 -33.70 -6.28
N THR A 170 -35.45 -32.44 -6.37
CA THR A 170 -36.43 -31.95 -7.35
C THR A 170 -35.73 -31.16 -8.44
N LEU A 171 -36.00 -31.49 -9.70
CA LEU A 171 -35.53 -30.71 -10.85
C LEU A 171 -36.57 -29.64 -11.16
N HIS A 172 -36.16 -28.39 -11.35
CA HIS A 172 -37.02 -27.26 -11.67
C HIS A 172 -36.80 -26.77 -13.10
N ASP A 173 -37.90 -26.34 -13.73
CA ASP A 173 -37.96 -25.83 -15.10
C ASP A 173 -37.24 -26.79 -16.09
N VAL A 174 -37.84 -27.96 -16.25
CA VAL A 174 -37.32 -29.04 -17.07
C VAL A 174 -37.95 -29.00 -18.45
N ILE A 175 -37.14 -29.22 -19.48
CA ILE A 175 -37.58 -29.23 -20.88
C ILE A 175 -37.05 -30.49 -21.54
N LEU A 176 -37.95 -31.35 -22.03
CA LEU A 176 -37.63 -32.51 -22.85
C LEU A 176 -38.04 -32.20 -24.28
N PHE A 177 -37.08 -32.21 -25.19
CA PHE A 177 -37.29 -32.10 -26.62
C PHE A 177 -37.06 -33.45 -27.28
N LYS A 178 -37.96 -33.83 -28.18
CA LYS A 178 -37.84 -35.01 -29.04
C LYS A 178 -38.13 -34.61 -30.48
N ASN A 179 -37.30 -35.10 -31.39
CA ASN A 179 -37.43 -34.88 -32.82
C ASN A 179 -37.62 -36.23 -33.52
N GLU A 180 -38.87 -36.64 -33.71
CA GLU A 180 -39.22 -37.93 -34.31
C GLU A 180 -39.81 -37.71 -35.71
N SER A 181 -39.10 -38.17 -36.74
CA SER A 181 -39.63 -38.36 -38.11
C SER A 181 -40.40 -37.16 -38.70
N GLY A 182 -39.90 -35.94 -38.53
CA GLY A 182 -40.51 -34.72 -39.08
C GLY A 182 -41.50 -34.03 -38.14
N GLU A 183 -41.70 -34.54 -36.93
CA GLU A 183 -42.46 -33.88 -35.86
C GLU A 183 -41.54 -33.55 -34.68
N GLU A 184 -41.68 -32.33 -34.17
CA GLU A 184 -40.97 -31.82 -32.99
C GLU A 184 -41.91 -31.85 -31.78
N GLU A 185 -41.57 -32.61 -30.75
CA GLU A 185 -42.28 -32.68 -29.47
C GLU A 185 -41.48 -31.95 -28.39
N ILE A 186 -42.08 -30.95 -27.74
CA ILE A 186 -41.49 -30.17 -26.65
C ILE A 186 -42.36 -30.37 -25.41
N ILE A 187 -41.79 -30.96 -24.36
CA ILE A 187 -42.43 -31.11 -23.05
C ILE A 187 -41.72 -30.18 -22.06
N THR A 188 -42.44 -29.21 -21.52
CA THR A 188 -41.96 -28.31 -20.45
C THR A 188 -42.62 -28.69 -19.13
N ALA A 189 -41.90 -28.64 -18.01
CA ALA A 189 -42.44 -28.92 -16.68
C ALA A 189 -41.80 -28.04 -15.61
N ASN A 190 -42.61 -27.55 -14.67
CA ASN A 190 -42.11 -26.67 -13.60
C ASN A 190 -41.28 -27.44 -12.57
N ARG A 191 -41.65 -28.68 -12.28
CA ARG A 191 -40.89 -29.55 -11.37
C ARG A 191 -40.92 -31.01 -11.80
N VAL A 192 -39.84 -31.74 -11.58
CA VAL A 192 -39.73 -33.18 -11.82
C VAL A 192 -39.21 -33.85 -10.56
N VAL A 193 -39.96 -34.82 -10.06
CA VAL A 193 -39.71 -35.51 -8.78
C VAL A 193 -39.62 -37.01 -9.04
N ARG A 194 -38.73 -37.69 -8.31
CA ARG A 194 -38.63 -39.14 -8.32
C ARG A 194 -39.61 -39.75 -7.31
N GLU A 195 -40.53 -40.58 -7.78
CA GLU A 195 -41.40 -41.38 -6.92
C GLU A 195 -41.12 -42.87 -7.18
N GLY A 196 -40.44 -43.52 -6.22
CA GLY A 196 -39.97 -44.90 -6.39
C GLY A 196 -38.86 -45.00 -7.45
N ASN A 197 -39.08 -45.78 -8.50
CA ASN A 197 -38.11 -45.96 -9.59
C ASN A 197 -38.41 -45.10 -10.84
N THR A 198 -39.42 -44.24 -10.77
CA THR A 198 -39.94 -43.52 -11.93
C THR A 198 -39.93 -42.02 -11.68
N TRP A 199 -39.58 -41.24 -12.70
CA TRP A 199 -39.60 -39.78 -12.65
C TRP A 199 -40.96 -39.26 -13.13
N TYR A 200 -41.52 -38.29 -12.40
CA TYR A 200 -42.78 -37.65 -12.78
C TYR A 200 -42.57 -36.16 -13.01
N MET A 201 -43.00 -35.68 -14.17
CA MET A 201 -43.08 -34.26 -14.50
C MET A 201 -44.41 -33.70 -13.99
N TYR A 202 -44.33 -32.60 -13.25
CA TYR A 202 -45.47 -31.93 -12.65
C TYR A 202 -45.67 -30.54 -13.24
N ASP A 203 -46.94 -30.15 -13.35
CA ASP A 203 -47.37 -28.80 -13.74
C ASP A 203 -46.70 -28.33 -15.03
N GLY A 204 -46.85 -29.11 -16.09
CA GLY A 204 -46.16 -28.92 -17.35
C GLY A 204 -47.09 -28.78 -18.54
N ARG A 205 -46.48 -28.61 -19.71
CA ARG A 205 -47.18 -28.48 -20.98
C ARG A 205 -46.41 -29.20 -22.08
N LEU A 206 -47.14 -29.90 -22.94
CA LEU A 206 -46.62 -30.65 -24.08
C LEU A 206 -47.12 -29.98 -25.35
N TYR A 207 -46.17 -29.62 -26.21
CA TYR A 207 -46.43 -29.08 -27.54
C TYR A 207 -45.88 -30.03 -28.59
N ARG A 208 -46.61 -30.21 -29.69
CA ARG A 208 -46.09 -30.90 -30.88
C ARG A 208 -46.25 -30.03 -32.12
N VAL A 209 -45.18 -29.92 -32.89
CA VAL A 209 -45.06 -29.06 -34.06
C VAL A 209 -44.72 -29.92 -35.27
N ASP A 210 -45.37 -29.68 -36.41
CA ASP A 210 -45.05 -30.33 -37.68
C ASP A 210 -43.80 -29.71 -38.33
N SER A 211 -43.26 -30.37 -39.34
CA SER A 211 -42.18 -29.94 -40.24
C SER A 211 -42.36 -28.54 -40.86
N GLU A 212 -43.60 -28.03 -40.95
CA GLU A 212 -43.93 -26.67 -41.41
C GLU A 212 -44.01 -25.63 -40.28
N GLY A 213 -43.73 -26.00 -39.03
CA GLY A 213 -43.81 -25.11 -37.87
C GLY A 213 -45.23 -24.91 -37.32
N LEU A 214 -46.21 -25.66 -37.82
CA LEU A 214 -47.61 -25.60 -37.37
C LEU A 214 -47.82 -26.45 -36.10
N LEU A 215 -48.45 -25.84 -35.09
CA LEU A 215 -48.77 -26.47 -33.82
C LEU A 215 -49.89 -27.52 -34.02
N LYS A 216 -49.56 -28.80 -33.89
CA LYS A 216 -50.52 -29.91 -33.97
C LYS A 216 -51.27 -30.14 -32.65
N PHE A 217 -50.60 -29.91 -31.52
CA PHE A 217 -51.16 -30.19 -30.20
C PHE A 217 -50.52 -29.31 -29.11
N ASP A 218 -51.33 -28.79 -28.19
CA ASP A 218 -50.93 -28.12 -26.94
C ASP A 218 -51.78 -28.68 -25.81
N VAL A 219 -51.15 -29.42 -24.89
CA VAL A 219 -51.80 -29.96 -23.71
C VAL A 219 -51.06 -29.59 -22.45
N LYS A 220 -51.81 -29.02 -21.50
CA LYS A 220 -51.38 -28.84 -20.13
C LYS A 220 -51.63 -30.10 -19.32
N PHE A 221 -50.63 -30.55 -18.57
CA PHE A 221 -50.75 -31.71 -17.70
C PHE A 221 -50.34 -31.36 -16.27
N ASN A 222 -51.02 -31.99 -15.30
CA ASN A 222 -50.66 -31.84 -13.89
C ASN A 222 -49.58 -32.84 -13.49
N ARG A 223 -49.60 -34.05 -14.06
CA ARG A 223 -48.64 -35.12 -13.80
C ARG A 223 -48.48 -36.00 -15.04
N VAL A 224 -47.24 -36.19 -15.51
CA VAL A 224 -46.87 -37.09 -16.60
C VAL A 224 -45.65 -37.91 -16.19
N GLU A 225 -45.63 -39.18 -16.56
CA GLU A 225 -44.48 -40.06 -16.36
C GLU A 225 -43.37 -39.73 -17.37
N LEU A 226 -42.16 -39.49 -16.87
CA LEU A 226 -40.97 -39.28 -17.67
C LEU A 226 -40.31 -40.63 -17.93
N ASN A 227 -40.62 -41.22 -19.08
CA ASN A 227 -40.05 -42.49 -19.50
C ASN A 227 -38.81 -42.24 -20.38
N LEU A 228 -37.62 -42.33 -19.76
CA LEU A 228 -36.34 -42.18 -20.45
C LEU A 228 -35.69 -43.56 -20.62
N LYS A 229 -35.13 -43.80 -21.82
CA LYS A 229 -34.42 -45.06 -22.13
C LYS A 229 -33.15 -45.25 -21.30
N GLU A 230 -32.52 -44.15 -20.86
CA GLU A 230 -31.37 -44.14 -19.99
C GLU A 230 -31.75 -43.55 -18.62
N ASP A 231 -31.10 -44.04 -17.56
CA ASP A 231 -31.31 -43.52 -16.20
C ASP A 231 -30.92 -42.03 -16.15
N LEU A 232 -31.87 -41.19 -15.75
CA LEU A 232 -31.75 -39.73 -15.75
C LEU A 232 -30.53 -39.27 -14.93
N GLU A 233 -30.17 -40.02 -13.89
CA GLU A 233 -28.97 -39.77 -13.09
C GLU A 233 -27.68 -39.98 -13.89
N THR A 234 -27.65 -40.92 -14.82
CA THR A 234 -26.49 -41.16 -15.70
C THR A 234 -26.35 -40.06 -16.74
N LEU A 235 -27.46 -39.59 -17.30
CA LEU A 235 -27.50 -38.47 -18.26
C LEU A 235 -27.05 -37.14 -17.62
N MET A 236 -27.47 -36.87 -16.38
CA MET A 236 -27.04 -35.68 -15.64
C MET A 236 -25.57 -35.76 -15.19
N ARG A 237 -24.99 -36.96 -15.06
CA ARG A 237 -23.54 -37.14 -14.84
C ARG A 237 -22.68 -36.84 -16.07
N ILE A 238 -23.26 -36.84 -17.28
CA ILE A 238 -22.55 -36.66 -18.56
C ILE A 238 -22.72 -35.23 -19.12
N GLY A 239 -23.68 -34.45 -18.59
CA GLY A 239 -23.97 -33.08 -19.03
C GLY A 239 -22.78 -32.13 -18.84
N LYS A 240 -22.29 -31.54 -19.94
CA LYS A 240 -21.26 -30.49 -19.91
C LYS A 240 -21.88 -29.16 -19.49
N SER A 241 -21.17 -28.42 -18.63
CA SER A 241 -21.46 -27.00 -18.38
C SER A 241 -21.10 -26.15 -19.61
N PRO A 242 -21.71 -24.97 -19.84
CA PRO A 242 -21.28 -24.05 -20.91
C PRO A 242 -19.77 -23.80 -20.94
N LYS A 243 -19.13 -23.75 -19.76
CA LYS A 243 -17.67 -23.56 -19.59
C LYS A 243 -16.81 -24.71 -20.13
N ASP A 244 -17.39 -25.90 -20.29
CA ASP A 244 -16.73 -27.12 -20.76
C ASP A 244 -16.95 -27.39 -22.26
N MET A 245 -17.69 -26.51 -22.94
CA MET A 245 -18.01 -26.65 -24.36
C MET A 245 -17.04 -25.85 -25.25
N ARG A 246 -16.83 -26.32 -26.48
CA ARG A 246 -16.10 -25.54 -27.51
C ARG A 246 -16.99 -24.47 -28.13
N SER A 247 -16.43 -23.44 -28.78
CA SER A 247 -17.24 -22.37 -29.39
C SER A 247 -18.22 -22.90 -30.45
N GLU A 248 -17.80 -23.91 -31.22
CA GLU A 248 -18.66 -24.58 -32.20
C GLU A 248 -19.83 -25.30 -31.53
N GLU A 249 -19.55 -26.02 -30.43
CA GLU A 249 -20.55 -26.71 -29.63
C GLU A 249 -21.52 -25.72 -28.99
N LEU A 250 -21.02 -24.59 -28.46
CA LEU A 250 -21.83 -23.50 -27.90
C LEU A 250 -22.77 -22.90 -28.96
N LYS A 251 -22.26 -22.57 -30.16
CA LYS A 251 -23.09 -22.01 -31.25
C LYS A 251 -24.17 -22.97 -31.71
N SER A 252 -23.83 -24.24 -31.86
CA SER A 252 -24.81 -25.28 -32.20
C SER A 252 -25.88 -25.38 -31.11
N ARG A 253 -25.49 -25.35 -29.83
CA ARG A 253 -26.40 -25.42 -28.68
C ARG A 253 -27.34 -24.22 -28.60
N ILE A 254 -26.81 -23.01 -28.81
CA ILE A 254 -27.59 -21.78 -28.83
C ILE A 254 -28.68 -21.86 -29.91
N ASN A 255 -28.33 -22.30 -31.12
CA ASN A 255 -29.30 -22.46 -32.19
C ASN A 255 -30.38 -23.50 -31.83
N THR A 256 -30.00 -24.60 -31.17
CA THR A 256 -30.97 -25.55 -30.63
C THR A 256 -31.89 -24.88 -29.60
N PHE A 257 -31.38 -24.17 -28.57
CA PHE A 257 -32.25 -23.54 -27.56
C PHE A 257 -33.20 -22.50 -28.11
N VAL A 258 -32.74 -21.70 -29.07
CA VAL A 258 -33.59 -20.73 -29.76
C VAL A 258 -34.76 -21.43 -30.46
N LYS A 259 -34.52 -22.57 -31.13
CA LYS A 259 -35.59 -23.39 -31.73
C LYS A 259 -36.53 -23.99 -30.70
N LEU A 260 -36.01 -24.34 -29.52
CA LEU A 260 -36.78 -24.94 -28.43
C LEU A 260 -37.56 -23.93 -27.56
N GLY A 261 -37.46 -22.63 -27.84
CA GLY A 261 -38.06 -21.58 -27.00
C GLY A 261 -37.44 -21.48 -25.60
N VAL A 262 -36.27 -22.08 -25.40
CA VAL A 262 -35.51 -22.04 -24.14
C VAL A 262 -34.58 -20.84 -24.17
N ASP A 263 -34.43 -20.16 -23.04
CA ASP A 263 -33.54 -19.00 -22.95
C ASP A 263 -32.07 -19.40 -23.15
N PRO A 264 -31.40 -18.94 -24.23
CA PRO A 264 -30.01 -19.30 -24.49
C PRO A 264 -29.01 -18.41 -23.74
N ALA A 265 -29.47 -17.46 -22.90
CA ALA A 265 -28.64 -16.43 -22.27
C ALA A 265 -27.33 -16.96 -21.65
N PRO A 266 -27.31 -18.06 -20.87
CA PRO A 266 -26.07 -18.57 -20.28
C PRO A 266 -24.99 -18.99 -21.28
N TRP A 267 -25.39 -19.56 -22.42
CA TRP A 267 -24.47 -19.99 -23.48
C TRP A 267 -24.03 -18.82 -24.35
N VAL A 268 -24.92 -17.84 -24.59
CA VAL A 268 -24.60 -16.62 -25.32
C VAL A 268 -23.54 -15.82 -24.56
N VAL A 269 -23.75 -15.60 -23.25
CA VAL A 269 -22.75 -14.93 -22.40
C VAL A 269 -21.42 -15.67 -22.47
N GLU A 270 -21.41 -16.99 -22.23
CA GLU A 270 -20.16 -17.76 -22.20
C GLU A 270 -19.39 -17.71 -23.54
N LEU A 271 -20.10 -17.78 -24.67
CA LEU A 271 -19.51 -17.64 -26.00
C LEU A 271 -18.86 -16.26 -26.18
N HIS A 272 -19.56 -15.19 -25.80
CA HIS A 272 -19.05 -13.83 -25.94
C HIS A 272 -17.95 -13.52 -24.93
N THR A 273 -18.03 -14.00 -23.68
CA THR A 273 -16.97 -13.88 -22.67
C THR A 273 -15.68 -14.53 -23.15
N ARG A 274 -15.76 -15.65 -23.91
CA ARG A 274 -14.57 -16.26 -24.52
C ARG A 274 -13.90 -15.35 -25.55
N TYR A 275 -14.68 -14.71 -26.41
CA TYR A 275 -14.16 -13.77 -27.41
C TYR A 275 -13.60 -12.50 -26.75
N SER A 276 -14.30 -11.98 -25.76
CA SER A 276 -13.89 -10.87 -24.91
C SER A 276 -12.55 -11.16 -24.22
N LEU A 277 -12.45 -12.27 -23.48
CA LEU A 277 -11.22 -12.69 -22.79
C LEU A 277 -10.04 -12.85 -23.75
N SER A 278 -10.31 -13.35 -24.96
CA SER A 278 -9.30 -13.48 -26.01
C SER A 278 -8.76 -12.12 -26.44
N LEU A 279 -9.59 -11.08 -26.52
CA LEU A 279 -9.16 -9.70 -26.81
C LEU A 279 -8.62 -8.96 -25.59
N GLY A 280 -8.79 -9.50 -24.39
CA GLY A 280 -8.33 -8.92 -23.12
C GLY A 280 -6.90 -8.38 -23.14
N PRO A 281 -5.89 -9.10 -23.67
CA PRO A 281 -4.52 -8.58 -23.74
C PRO A 281 -4.40 -7.25 -24.50
N VAL A 282 -5.16 -7.08 -25.59
CA VAL A 282 -5.15 -5.85 -26.41
C VAL A 282 -5.81 -4.70 -25.65
N ILE A 283 -6.94 -4.98 -25.01
CA ILE A 283 -7.68 -3.98 -24.22
C ILE A 283 -6.85 -3.50 -23.03
N ILE A 284 -6.17 -4.43 -22.37
CA ILE A 284 -5.24 -4.12 -21.28
C ILE A 284 -4.05 -3.28 -21.75
N VAL A 285 -3.53 -3.49 -22.97
CA VAL A 285 -2.51 -2.58 -23.53
C VAL A 285 -3.06 -1.17 -23.74
N LEU A 286 -4.26 -1.05 -24.29
CA LEU A 286 -4.93 0.23 -24.54
C LEU A 286 -5.18 1.01 -23.25
N ALA A 287 -5.51 0.34 -22.15
CA ALA A 287 -5.71 0.95 -20.85
C ALA A 287 -4.40 1.16 -20.07
N GLY A 288 -3.52 0.15 -20.05
CA GLY A 288 -2.33 0.09 -19.21
C GLY A 288 -1.23 1.05 -19.63
N ILE A 289 -0.98 1.22 -20.94
CA ILE A 289 0.10 2.10 -21.43
C ILE A 289 -0.19 3.56 -21.05
N PRO A 290 -1.35 4.16 -21.41
CA PRO A 290 -1.63 5.54 -21.06
C PRO A 290 -1.64 5.77 -19.56
N LEU A 291 -2.22 4.83 -18.81
CA LEU A 291 -2.29 4.92 -17.36
C LEU A 291 -0.88 4.91 -16.73
N SER A 292 -0.01 4.01 -17.17
CA SER A 292 1.38 3.95 -16.71
C SER A 292 2.17 5.22 -17.01
N LEU A 293 1.97 5.80 -18.20
CA LEU A 293 2.66 7.03 -18.61
C LEU A 293 2.17 8.25 -17.81
N ILE A 294 0.87 8.33 -17.51
CA ILE A 294 0.29 9.43 -16.70
C ILE A 294 0.80 9.38 -15.25
N PHE A 295 0.85 8.19 -14.64
CA PHE A 295 1.29 8.08 -13.25
C PHE A 295 2.79 8.32 -13.06
N ASN A 296 3.60 8.08 -14.11
CA ASN A 296 5.06 8.19 -14.10
C ASN A 296 5.68 7.53 -12.85
N LEU A 297 5.43 6.23 -12.72
CA LEU A 297 5.83 5.43 -11.56
C LEU A 297 7.35 5.44 -11.39
N LYS A 298 7.85 5.85 -10.21
CA LYS A 298 9.29 5.84 -9.89
C LYS A 298 9.77 4.50 -9.33
N SER A 299 8.89 3.75 -8.67
CA SER A 299 9.22 2.46 -8.06
C SER A 299 8.45 1.32 -8.73
N LYS A 300 9.15 0.20 -8.96
CA LYS A 300 8.58 -1.02 -9.55
C LYS A 300 7.46 -1.60 -8.68
N SER A 301 7.51 -1.41 -7.36
CA SER A 301 6.47 -1.90 -6.43
C SER A 301 5.11 -1.25 -6.67
N TRP A 302 5.09 0.05 -7.00
CA TRP A 302 3.83 0.72 -7.37
C TRP A 302 3.22 0.13 -8.65
N GLY A 303 4.04 -0.32 -9.60
CA GLY A 303 3.59 -1.01 -10.80
C GLY A 303 2.89 -2.34 -10.47
N VAL A 304 3.41 -3.10 -9.49
CA VAL A 304 2.80 -4.35 -9.02
C VAL A 304 1.44 -4.09 -8.36
N ILE A 305 1.38 -3.12 -7.44
CA ILE A 305 0.14 -2.75 -6.73
C ILE A 305 -0.94 -2.31 -7.72
N LEU A 306 -0.59 -1.42 -8.65
CA LEU A 306 -1.52 -0.90 -9.65
C LEU A 306 -1.99 -2.00 -10.62
N THR A 307 -1.11 -2.95 -10.97
CA THR A 307 -1.49 -4.16 -11.71
C THR A 307 -2.57 -4.94 -10.97
N PHE A 308 -2.37 -5.23 -9.68
CA PHE A 308 -3.33 -6.00 -8.88
C PHE A 308 -4.70 -5.29 -8.83
N VAL A 309 -4.72 -4.00 -8.52
CA VAL A 309 -5.96 -3.20 -8.45
C VAL A 309 -6.71 -3.23 -9.79
N ILE A 310 -6.02 -2.96 -10.90
CA ILE A 310 -6.65 -2.93 -12.23
C ILE A 310 -7.15 -4.31 -12.65
N VAL A 311 -6.41 -5.37 -12.33
CA VAL A 311 -6.82 -6.74 -12.65
C VAL A 311 -8.07 -7.14 -11.87
N VAL A 312 -8.14 -6.81 -10.57
CA VAL A 312 -9.33 -7.05 -9.76
C VAL A 312 -10.52 -6.28 -10.34
N LEU A 313 -10.34 -5.03 -10.74
CA LEU A 313 -11.41 -4.24 -11.36
C LEU A 313 -11.85 -4.82 -12.72
N TYR A 314 -10.90 -5.17 -13.60
CA TYR A 314 -11.19 -5.70 -14.93
C TYR A 314 -11.85 -7.08 -14.87
N GLN A 315 -11.25 -8.04 -14.16
CA GLN A 315 -11.80 -9.39 -14.05
C GLN A 315 -13.04 -9.45 -13.15
N GLY A 316 -13.06 -8.69 -12.05
CA GLY A 316 -14.19 -8.63 -11.13
C GLY A 316 -15.44 -8.06 -11.81
N SER A 317 -15.31 -6.95 -12.53
CA SER A 317 -16.43 -6.40 -13.32
C SER A 317 -16.90 -7.37 -14.40
N GLY A 318 -15.97 -8.07 -15.08
CA GLY A 318 -16.32 -9.10 -16.06
C GLY A 318 -17.11 -10.27 -15.47
N ALA A 319 -16.70 -10.79 -14.31
CA ALA A 319 -17.41 -11.86 -13.64
C ALA A 319 -18.83 -11.42 -13.21
N TRP A 320 -18.94 -10.22 -12.64
CA TRP A 320 -20.21 -9.70 -12.11
C TRP A 320 -21.21 -9.38 -13.23
N LEU A 321 -20.77 -8.68 -14.28
CA LEU A 321 -21.63 -8.35 -15.43
C LEU A 321 -22.02 -9.60 -16.22
N SER A 322 -21.11 -10.57 -16.39
CA SER A 322 -21.44 -11.86 -17.01
C SER A 322 -22.49 -12.61 -16.20
N ALA A 323 -22.43 -12.60 -14.86
CA ALA A 323 -23.46 -13.20 -14.02
C ALA A 323 -24.84 -12.53 -14.21
N MET A 324 -24.87 -11.20 -14.25
CA MET A 324 -26.10 -10.44 -14.54
C MET A 324 -26.68 -10.75 -15.93
N GLY A 325 -25.82 -10.94 -16.94
CA GLY A 325 -26.23 -11.33 -18.28
C GLY A 325 -26.79 -12.76 -18.34
N LYS A 326 -26.26 -13.68 -17.53
CA LYS A 326 -26.77 -15.06 -17.42
C LYS A 326 -28.19 -15.11 -16.84
N GLU A 327 -28.52 -14.16 -15.96
CA GLU A 327 -29.85 -13.99 -15.36
C GLU A 327 -30.78 -13.02 -16.13
N ARG A 328 -30.40 -12.59 -17.35
CA ARG A 328 -31.17 -11.64 -18.17
C ARG A 328 -31.43 -10.26 -17.54
N LEU A 329 -30.68 -9.88 -16.52
CA LEU A 329 -30.72 -8.51 -15.99
C LEU A 329 -30.11 -7.49 -16.96
N LEU A 330 -29.20 -7.97 -17.81
CA LEU A 330 -28.58 -7.23 -18.91
C LEU A 330 -28.69 -8.04 -20.20
N ASP A 331 -28.58 -7.36 -21.34
CA ASP A 331 -28.46 -8.05 -22.62
C ASP A 331 -27.26 -9.04 -22.58
N PRO A 332 -27.48 -10.34 -22.90
CA PRO A 332 -26.45 -11.37 -22.77
C PRO A 332 -25.18 -11.13 -23.59
N VAL A 333 -25.30 -10.41 -24.72
CA VAL A 333 -24.14 -10.05 -25.54
C VAL A 333 -23.42 -8.90 -24.86
N LEU A 334 -24.11 -7.79 -24.59
CA LEU A 334 -23.48 -6.61 -23.96
C LEU A 334 -22.85 -6.93 -22.61
N ALA A 335 -23.48 -7.77 -21.79
CA ALA A 335 -22.97 -8.19 -20.48
C ALA A 335 -21.52 -8.71 -20.53
N ALA A 336 -21.17 -9.46 -21.58
CA ALA A 336 -19.83 -9.98 -21.77
C ALA A 336 -18.82 -8.93 -22.29
N TRP A 337 -19.28 -7.88 -22.98
CA TRP A 337 -18.42 -6.88 -23.63
C TRP A 337 -18.32 -5.54 -22.89
N ILE A 338 -19.24 -5.22 -21.98
CA ILE A 338 -19.22 -3.97 -21.21
C ILE A 338 -17.88 -3.73 -20.50
N PRO A 339 -17.26 -4.71 -19.79
CA PRO A 339 -15.95 -4.50 -19.17
C PRO A 339 -14.91 -4.07 -20.21
N ASP A 340 -14.82 -4.80 -21.32
CA ASP A 340 -13.86 -4.53 -22.39
C ASP A 340 -14.06 -3.18 -23.05
N ILE A 341 -15.31 -2.84 -23.37
CA ILE A 341 -15.67 -1.54 -23.96
C ILE A 341 -15.33 -0.43 -22.98
N SER A 342 -15.63 -0.59 -21.69
CA SER A 342 -15.37 0.43 -20.67
C SER A 342 -13.86 0.69 -20.48
N PHE A 343 -13.05 -0.37 -20.39
CA PHE A 343 -11.60 -0.26 -20.27
C PHE A 343 -10.95 0.25 -21.56
N ALA A 344 -11.42 -0.19 -22.73
CA ALA A 344 -10.93 0.31 -24.01
C ALA A 344 -11.26 1.79 -24.21
N CYS A 345 -12.49 2.22 -23.92
CA CYS A 345 -12.90 3.62 -24.01
C CYS A 345 -12.09 4.49 -23.03
N THR A 346 -11.92 4.03 -21.79
CA THR A 346 -11.10 4.72 -20.79
C THR A 346 -9.64 4.80 -21.25
N GLY A 347 -9.08 3.72 -21.78
CA GLY A 347 -7.72 3.68 -22.31
C GLY A 347 -7.51 4.65 -23.47
N ILE A 348 -8.42 4.66 -24.46
CA ILE A 348 -8.38 5.59 -25.59
C ILE A 348 -8.52 7.03 -25.11
N PHE A 349 -9.45 7.30 -24.19
CA PHE A 349 -9.63 8.62 -23.60
C PHE A 349 -8.34 9.10 -22.91
N LEU A 350 -7.73 8.27 -22.07
CA LEU A 350 -6.45 8.58 -21.42
C LEU A 350 -5.31 8.76 -22.42
N TYR A 351 -5.27 7.95 -23.48
CA TYR A 351 -4.27 8.04 -24.54
C TYR A 351 -4.32 9.39 -25.27
N ILE A 352 -5.52 9.88 -25.60
CA ILE A 352 -5.71 11.20 -26.22
C ILE A 352 -5.20 12.31 -25.28
N LEU A 353 -5.48 12.14 -23.99
CA LEU A 353 -5.25 13.14 -22.95
C LEU A 353 -3.77 13.27 -22.54
N LEU A 354 -2.90 12.30 -22.87
CA LEU A 354 -1.48 12.23 -22.48
C LEU A 354 -0.66 13.52 -22.69
N ASP A 355 -0.99 14.36 -23.67
CA ASP A 355 -0.21 15.57 -24.04
C ASP A 355 -0.95 16.86 -23.63
N THR A 356 -2.07 16.75 -22.90
CA THR A 356 -2.86 17.89 -22.45
C THR A 356 -2.57 18.21 -20.98
N PRO A 357 -2.66 19.49 -20.56
CA PRO A 357 -2.51 19.88 -19.15
C PRO A 357 -3.57 19.23 -18.23
N ALA A 358 -4.67 18.73 -18.79
CA ALA A 358 -5.66 17.94 -18.07
C ALA A 358 -5.07 16.64 -17.48
N ALA A 359 -4.00 16.09 -18.06
CA ALA A 359 -3.36 14.87 -17.57
C ALA A 359 -2.81 15.04 -16.15
N TYR A 360 -2.33 16.25 -15.82
CA TYR A 360 -1.83 16.57 -14.49
C TYR A 360 -2.95 16.56 -13.44
N LYS A 361 -4.11 17.16 -13.74
CA LYS A 361 -5.27 17.15 -12.84
C LYS A 361 -5.82 15.74 -12.62
N ILE A 362 -5.88 14.93 -13.68
CA ILE A 362 -6.34 13.55 -13.60
C ILE A 362 -5.36 12.69 -12.79
N ARG A 363 -4.04 12.88 -12.96
CA ARG A 363 -3.03 12.21 -12.14
C ARG A 363 -3.24 12.52 -10.66
N GLU A 364 -3.43 13.79 -10.30
CA GLU A 364 -3.66 14.19 -8.91
C GLU A 364 -4.94 13.58 -8.35
N PHE A 365 -6.04 13.61 -9.10
CA PHE A 365 -7.29 12.97 -8.74
C PHE A 365 -7.13 11.46 -8.54
N LEU A 366 -6.50 10.76 -9.48
CA LEU A 366 -6.33 9.29 -9.41
C LEU A 366 -5.39 8.87 -8.29
N VAL A 367 -4.31 9.61 -8.01
CA VAL A 367 -3.40 9.31 -6.88
C VAL A 367 -4.12 9.50 -5.54
N LYS A 368 -4.88 10.59 -5.38
CA LYS A 368 -5.71 10.82 -4.19
C LYS A 368 -6.80 9.76 -4.05
N PHE A 369 -7.50 9.43 -5.13
CA PHE A 369 -8.53 8.40 -5.14
C PHE A 369 -7.96 7.02 -4.81
N LEU A 370 -6.81 6.64 -5.36
CA LEU A 370 -6.17 5.36 -5.08
C LEU A 370 -5.68 5.27 -3.63
N LEU A 371 -5.12 6.34 -3.06
CA LEU A 371 -4.78 6.42 -1.64
C LEU A 371 -6.02 6.23 -0.75
N VAL A 372 -7.11 6.94 -1.05
CA VAL A 372 -8.37 6.81 -0.32
C VAL A 372 -8.95 5.40 -0.49
N THR A 373 -8.90 4.81 -1.68
CA THR A 373 -9.45 3.47 -1.94
C THR A 373 -8.64 2.38 -1.26
N VAL A 374 -7.30 2.50 -1.23
CA VAL A 374 -6.42 1.59 -0.48
C VAL A 374 -6.65 1.74 1.02
N LEU A 375 -6.79 2.97 1.52
CA LEU A 375 -7.14 3.24 2.92
C LEU A 375 -8.50 2.60 3.26
N VAL A 376 -9.52 2.83 2.42
CA VAL A 376 -10.86 2.26 2.58
C VAL A 376 -10.81 0.73 2.52
N LEU A 377 -10.12 0.13 1.55
CA LEU A 377 -9.98 -1.33 1.42
C LEU A 377 -9.25 -1.93 2.64
N CYS A 378 -8.21 -1.28 3.15
CA CYS A 378 -7.56 -1.67 4.40
C CYS A 378 -8.50 -1.56 5.60
N THR A 379 -9.40 -0.56 5.63
CA THR A 379 -10.42 -0.45 6.68
C THR A 379 -11.62 -1.37 6.50
N THR A 380 -11.86 -1.93 5.30
CA THR A 380 -12.96 -2.90 5.06
C THR A 380 -12.67 -4.31 5.56
N SER A 381 -11.52 -4.53 6.21
CA SER A 381 -11.39 -5.65 7.14
C SER A 381 -12.28 -5.39 8.36
N PHE A 382 -13.56 -5.73 8.26
CA PHE A 382 -14.42 -5.96 9.41
C PHE A 382 -13.90 -7.22 10.14
N ALA A 383 -12.72 -7.12 10.76
CA ALA A 383 -12.45 -7.89 11.95
C ALA A 383 -13.33 -7.25 13.02
N SER A 384 -14.40 -7.93 13.44
CA SER A 384 -14.93 -7.64 14.76
C SER A 384 -13.77 -7.83 15.72
N ASP A 385 -13.36 -6.79 16.45
CA ASP A 385 -12.37 -6.90 17.52
C ASP A 385 -12.90 -7.93 18.52
N SER A 386 -12.48 -9.19 18.36
CA SER A 386 -13.00 -10.31 19.15
C SER A 386 -12.11 -10.49 20.37
N ILE A 387 -12.69 -10.36 21.56
CA ILE A 387 -12.01 -10.68 22.81
C ILE A 387 -12.03 -12.20 22.98
N GLN A 388 -10.87 -12.82 23.16
CA GLN A 388 -10.76 -14.24 23.51
C GLN A 388 -10.51 -14.37 25.01
N ILE A 389 -11.41 -15.03 25.75
CA ILE A 389 -11.29 -15.21 27.21
C ILE A 389 -11.27 -16.70 27.53
N SER A 390 -10.25 -17.13 28.29
CA SER A 390 -10.11 -18.47 28.85
C SER A 390 -10.27 -18.40 30.36
N ALA A 391 -11.17 -19.23 30.93
CA ALA A 391 -11.47 -19.26 32.36
C ALA A 391 -11.88 -20.66 32.82
N GLU A 392 -11.73 -20.94 34.12
CA GLU A 392 -12.17 -22.21 34.71
C GLU A 392 -13.70 -22.30 34.82
N ARG A 393 -14.34 -21.18 35.18
CA ARG A 393 -15.80 -21.10 35.37
C ARG A 393 -16.35 -19.84 34.70
N VAL A 394 -17.53 -19.96 34.11
CA VAL A 394 -18.23 -18.86 33.45
C VAL A 394 -19.66 -18.78 34.00
N PHE A 395 -20.04 -17.61 34.49
CA PHE A 395 -21.40 -17.27 34.91
C PHE A 395 -21.98 -16.28 33.91
N TYR A 396 -23.17 -16.59 33.39
CA TYR A 396 -23.84 -15.77 32.39
C TYR A 396 -25.13 -15.19 32.97
N THR A 397 -25.28 -13.87 32.87
CA THR A 397 -26.48 -13.10 33.21
C THR A 397 -26.91 -12.30 31.98
N GLU A 398 -28.17 -11.87 31.88
CA GLU A 398 -28.67 -11.09 30.73
C GLU A 398 -27.85 -9.81 30.47
N SER A 399 -27.28 -9.20 31.52
CA SER A 399 -26.51 -7.95 31.42
C SER A 399 -24.99 -8.11 31.54
N ALA A 400 -24.48 -9.29 31.88
CA ALA A 400 -23.05 -9.48 32.15
C ALA A 400 -22.59 -10.96 32.07
N VAL A 401 -21.35 -11.16 31.66
CA VAL A 401 -20.65 -12.45 31.67
C VAL A 401 -19.47 -12.37 32.62
N THR A 402 -19.48 -13.16 33.68
CA THR A 402 -18.42 -13.20 34.70
C THR A 402 -17.61 -14.47 34.54
N PHE A 403 -16.31 -14.31 34.32
CA PHE A 403 -15.30 -15.35 34.21
C PHE A 403 -14.53 -15.44 35.54
N CYS A 404 -14.39 -16.64 36.10
CA CYS A 404 -13.73 -16.87 37.39
C CYS A 404 -12.72 -18.01 37.33
N GLY A 405 -11.64 -17.88 38.10
CA GLY A 405 -10.57 -18.89 38.20
C GLY A 405 -9.55 -18.68 37.08
N SER A 406 -8.36 -18.20 37.47
CA SER A 406 -7.19 -17.94 36.63
C SER A 406 -7.54 -17.53 35.21
N VAL A 407 -8.16 -16.36 35.06
CA VAL A 407 -8.72 -15.90 33.78
C VAL A 407 -7.63 -15.24 32.94
N THR A 408 -7.50 -15.68 31.70
CA THR A 408 -6.62 -15.06 30.70
C THR A 408 -7.46 -14.52 29.55
N ALA A 409 -7.36 -13.21 29.29
CA ALA A 409 -8.04 -12.55 28.19
C ALA A 409 -7.03 -11.98 27.18
N PHE A 410 -7.30 -12.19 25.90
CA PHE A 410 -6.58 -11.60 24.78
C PHE A 410 -7.48 -10.61 24.06
N TYR A 411 -7.03 -9.37 23.98
CA TYR A 411 -7.71 -8.32 23.23
C TYR A 411 -6.68 -7.51 22.44
N LYS A 412 -6.83 -7.51 21.11
CA LYS A 412 -5.84 -6.99 20.16
C LYS A 412 -4.46 -7.66 20.40
N GLU A 413 -3.49 -6.90 20.89
CA GLU A 413 -2.11 -7.33 21.16
C GLU A 413 -1.81 -7.41 22.67
N ALA A 414 -2.81 -7.18 23.53
CA ALA A 414 -2.66 -7.21 24.98
C ALA A 414 -3.11 -8.54 25.57
N GLU A 415 -2.30 -9.06 26.50
CA GLU A 415 -2.61 -10.21 27.36
C GLU A 415 -2.97 -9.71 28.76
N ILE A 416 -4.14 -10.11 29.27
CA ILE A 416 -4.65 -9.72 30.59
C ILE A 416 -4.88 -10.97 31.42
N ASN A 417 -4.19 -11.10 32.54
CA ASN A 417 -4.40 -12.16 33.51
C ASN A 417 -5.05 -11.61 34.78
N ALA A 418 -6.16 -12.19 35.24
CA ALA A 418 -6.89 -11.72 36.43
C ALA A 418 -7.60 -12.87 37.17
N SER A 419 -7.96 -12.65 38.43
CA SER A 419 -8.73 -13.63 39.21
C SER A 419 -10.19 -13.72 38.76
N THR A 420 -10.77 -12.58 38.33
CA THR A 420 -12.14 -12.49 37.82
C THR A 420 -12.20 -11.41 36.74
N ILE A 421 -12.88 -11.70 35.63
CA ILE A 421 -13.20 -10.72 34.58
C ILE A 421 -14.71 -10.70 34.39
N THR A 422 -15.33 -9.53 34.50
CA THR A 422 -16.76 -9.33 34.22
C THR A 422 -16.91 -8.48 32.98
N VAL A 423 -17.58 -9.00 31.96
CA VAL A 423 -17.88 -8.29 30.70
C VAL A 423 -19.35 -7.91 30.71
N PHE A 424 -19.64 -6.61 30.69
CA PHE A 424 -21.00 -6.08 30.63
C PHE A 424 -21.48 -5.99 29.19
N LEU A 425 -22.68 -6.49 28.94
CA LEU A 425 -23.30 -6.58 27.61
C LEU A 425 -24.39 -5.52 27.45
N THR A 426 -24.53 -5.01 26.23
CA THR A 426 -25.65 -4.17 25.78
C THR A 426 -26.87 -5.04 25.42
N GLU A 427 -28.05 -4.43 25.25
CA GLU A 427 -29.30 -5.14 24.87
C GLU A 427 -29.15 -5.94 23.56
N ASP A 428 -28.26 -5.50 22.65
CA ASP A 428 -27.92 -6.19 21.39
C ASP A 428 -26.87 -7.32 21.55
N GLY A 429 -26.45 -7.62 22.78
CA GLY A 429 -25.46 -8.66 23.10
C GLY A 429 -24.00 -8.28 22.84
N LYS A 430 -23.68 -7.00 22.61
CA LYS A 430 -22.29 -6.53 22.41
C LYS A 430 -21.65 -6.12 23.74
N ALA A 431 -20.36 -6.43 23.91
CA ALA A 431 -19.58 -5.99 25.05
C ALA A 431 -19.37 -4.46 25.03
N HIS A 432 -19.78 -3.77 26.09
CA HIS A 432 -19.56 -2.33 26.26
C HIS A 432 -18.48 -2.01 27.29
N GLU A 433 -18.38 -2.81 28.37
CA GLU A 433 -17.39 -2.60 29.43
C GLU A 433 -16.84 -3.93 29.94
N ALA A 434 -15.57 -3.95 30.35
CA ALA A 434 -14.95 -5.08 31.04
C ALA A 434 -14.28 -4.62 32.34
N GLU A 435 -14.53 -5.33 33.43
CA GLU A 435 -13.92 -5.10 34.74
C GLU A 435 -13.13 -6.33 35.17
N CYS A 436 -11.83 -6.16 35.37
CA CYS A 436 -10.90 -7.20 35.81
C CYS A 436 -10.52 -6.93 37.27
N LEU A 437 -10.64 -7.95 38.12
CA LEU A 437 -10.41 -7.88 39.55
C LEU A 437 -9.48 -9.00 40.03
N GLY A 438 -8.63 -8.67 41.01
CA GLY A 438 -7.77 -9.61 41.73
C GLY A 438 -6.47 -9.91 40.98
N SER A 439 -5.41 -9.22 41.39
CA SER A 439 -4.04 -9.31 40.85
C SER A 439 -3.99 -9.29 39.33
N VAL A 440 -4.41 -8.17 38.74
CA VAL A 440 -4.46 -8.01 37.29
C VAL A 440 -3.04 -7.79 36.77
N ASN A 441 -2.59 -8.65 35.86
CA ASN A 441 -1.33 -8.50 35.15
C ASN A 441 -1.63 -8.23 33.67
N TYR A 442 -1.34 -7.00 33.23
CA TYR A 442 -1.48 -6.52 31.87
C TYR A 442 -0.12 -6.56 31.18
N ARG A 443 -0.04 -7.19 30.00
CA ARG A 443 1.17 -7.22 29.19
C ARG A 443 0.86 -6.81 27.75
N LYS A 444 1.63 -5.85 27.25
CA LYS A 444 1.61 -5.40 25.85
C LYS A 444 3.05 -5.07 25.44
N GLU A 445 3.55 -5.76 24.41
CA GLU A 445 4.94 -5.60 23.92
C GLU A 445 5.98 -5.71 25.05
N ASP A 446 6.78 -4.65 25.27
CA ASP A 446 7.82 -4.56 26.30
C ASP A 446 7.29 -4.02 27.65
N VAL A 447 5.99 -3.71 27.74
CA VAL A 447 5.32 -3.16 28.94
C VAL A 447 4.60 -4.27 29.72
N SER A 448 4.87 -4.35 31.02
CA SER A 448 4.17 -5.23 31.95
C SER A 448 3.70 -4.40 33.14
N ILE A 449 2.40 -4.44 33.44
CA ILE A 449 1.75 -3.67 34.51
C ILE A 449 0.98 -4.62 35.42
N GLU A 450 1.30 -4.59 36.71
CA GLU A 450 0.52 -5.21 37.77
C GLU A 450 -0.41 -4.15 38.37
N SER A 451 -1.67 -4.50 38.59
CA SER A 451 -2.69 -3.60 39.16
C SER A 451 -3.70 -4.38 40.02
N GLN A 452 -4.38 -3.69 40.94
CA GLN A 452 -5.43 -4.33 41.74
C GLN A 452 -6.73 -4.52 40.95
N ASN A 453 -7.05 -3.55 40.09
CA ASN A 453 -8.20 -3.56 39.22
C ASN A 453 -7.85 -2.93 37.87
N LEU A 454 -8.59 -3.36 36.85
CA LEU A 454 -8.54 -2.76 35.52
C LEU A 454 -9.97 -2.67 35.00
N ARG A 455 -10.38 -1.48 34.59
CA ARG A 455 -11.67 -1.23 33.96
C ARG A 455 -11.43 -0.74 32.54
N PHE A 456 -12.09 -1.36 31.57
CA PHE A 456 -11.96 -1.04 30.16
C PHE A 456 -13.33 -0.75 29.55
N SER A 457 -13.51 0.46 29.02
CA SER A 457 -14.70 0.84 28.26
C SER A 457 -14.44 0.63 26.76
N PHE A 458 -15.16 -0.30 26.13
CA PHE A 458 -15.00 -0.61 24.71
C PHE A 458 -15.53 0.51 23.80
N GLN A 459 -16.57 1.24 24.24
CA GLN A 459 -17.14 2.33 23.47
C GLN A 459 -16.24 3.57 23.45
N GLU A 460 -15.64 3.90 24.59
CA GLU A 460 -14.76 5.07 24.73
C GLU A 460 -13.29 4.74 24.44
N SER A 461 -12.93 3.45 24.38
CA SER A 461 -11.53 2.98 24.31
C SER A 461 -10.66 3.55 25.44
N VAL A 462 -11.23 3.61 26.64
CA VAL A 462 -10.56 4.12 27.85
C VAL A 462 -10.30 2.97 28.82
N ALA A 463 -9.07 2.86 29.29
CA ALA A 463 -8.63 1.93 30.32
C ALA A 463 -8.28 2.71 31.59
N VAL A 464 -8.80 2.28 32.73
CA VAL A 464 -8.45 2.82 34.05
C VAL A 464 -7.89 1.69 34.90
N MET A 465 -6.71 1.88 35.46
CA MET A 465 -6.04 0.94 36.34
C MET A 465 -5.68 1.63 37.67
N MET A 466 -5.92 0.97 38.80
CA MET A 466 -5.56 1.50 40.12
C MET A 466 -4.42 0.72 40.76
N GLN A 467 -3.61 1.44 41.53
CA GLN A 467 -2.43 0.94 42.24
C GLN A 467 -1.51 0.14 41.32
N ILE A 468 -1.01 0.83 40.30
CA ILE A 468 -0.20 0.21 39.27
C ILE A 468 1.25 0.11 39.71
N ARG A 469 1.88 -0.99 39.32
CA ARG A 469 3.33 -1.16 39.33
C ARG A 469 3.73 -1.83 38.04
N GLY A 470 4.57 -1.17 37.27
CA GLY A 470 4.96 -1.64 35.95
C GLY A 470 6.45 -1.60 35.71
N LYS A 471 6.84 -2.28 34.63
CA LYS A 471 8.17 -2.23 34.05
C LYS A 471 8.07 -2.07 32.55
N THR A 472 9.04 -1.36 31.98
CA THR A 472 9.17 -1.14 30.54
C THR A 472 10.65 -1.17 30.15
N VAL A 473 10.92 -1.39 28.87
CA VAL A 473 12.27 -1.38 28.29
C VAL A 473 12.36 -0.20 27.33
N TYR A 474 13.35 0.66 27.52
CA TYR A 474 13.66 1.77 26.61
C TYR A 474 15.00 1.54 25.92
N GLU A 475 15.12 1.88 24.64
CA GLU A 475 16.34 1.76 23.84
C GLU A 475 17.02 3.13 23.70
N ASP A 476 18.29 3.25 24.08
CA ASP A 476 19.04 4.50 23.96
C ASP A 476 19.48 4.80 22.51
N GLU A 477 20.00 6.01 22.25
CA GLU A 477 20.51 6.44 20.93
C GLU A 477 21.63 5.53 20.36
N LYS A 478 22.23 4.67 21.19
CA LYS A 478 23.27 3.71 20.82
C LYS A 478 22.72 2.29 20.65
N GLY A 479 21.40 2.11 20.69
CA GLY A 479 20.71 0.82 20.54
C GLY A 479 20.78 -0.08 21.77
N LYS A 480 21.13 0.45 22.95
CA LYS A 480 21.22 -0.33 24.19
C LYS A 480 19.89 -0.24 24.95
N LYS A 481 19.33 -1.41 25.28
CA LYS A 481 18.10 -1.55 26.06
C LYS A 481 18.35 -1.34 27.57
N HIS A 482 17.54 -0.49 28.20
CA HIS A 482 17.55 -0.17 29.63
C HIS A 482 16.18 -0.46 30.23
N LEU A 483 16.16 -1.10 31.40
CA LEU A 483 14.93 -1.44 32.11
C LEU A 483 14.52 -0.29 33.03
N MET A 484 13.26 0.13 32.96
CA MET A 484 12.67 1.13 33.86
C MET A 484 11.47 0.54 34.60
N TYR A 485 11.34 0.94 35.86
CA TYR A 485 10.22 0.61 36.73
C TYR A 485 9.41 1.86 37.01
N PHE A 486 8.09 1.72 37.06
CA PHE A 486 7.17 2.81 37.38
C PHE A 486 6.05 2.32 38.28
N SER A 487 5.45 3.24 39.03
CA SER A 487 4.27 2.96 39.84
C SER A 487 3.44 4.23 39.98
N ALA A 488 2.13 4.10 40.09
CA ALA A 488 1.19 5.21 40.24
C ALA A 488 -0.08 4.74 40.96
N GLU A 489 -0.80 5.67 41.57
CA GLU A 489 -2.08 5.34 42.22
C GLU A 489 -3.19 5.10 41.21
N GLU A 490 -3.16 5.82 40.09
CA GLU A 490 -4.14 5.75 39.01
C GLU A 490 -3.42 5.93 37.67
N LEU A 491 -3.72 5.06 36.71
CA LEU A 491 -3.35 5.20 35.31
C LEU A 491 -4.63 5.18 34.48
N THR A 492 -4.88 6.28 33.78
CA THR A 492 -5.97 6.41 32.81
C THR A 492 -5.36 6.49 31.42
N SER A 493 -5.70 5.54 30.54
CA SER A 493 -5.18 5.48 29.18
C SER A 493 -6.34 5.55 28.20
N ASN A 494 -6.31 6.51 27.30
CA ASN A 494 -7.20 6.58 26.15
C ASN A 494 -6.40 6.36 24.85
N ASN A 495 -7.05 6.30 23.69
CA ASN A 495 -6.39 6.04 22.38
C ASN A 495 -5.31 7.08 21.98
N GLN A 496 -5.16 8.20 22.69
CA GLN A 496 -4.21 9.27 22.35
C GLN A 496 -3.27 9.62 23.50
N ILE A 497 -3.74 9.63 24.74
CA ILE A 497 -3.04 10.14 25.92
C ILE A 497 -3.20 9.16 27.07
N SER A 498 -2.10 8.89 27.77
CA SER A 498 -2.06 8.16 29.03
C SER A 498 -1.67 9.10 30.16
N GLU A 499 -2.51 9.19 31.18
CA GLU A 499 -2.32 10.01 32.37
C GLU A 499 -2.04 9.13 33.59
N MET A 500 -0.97 9.42 34.31
CA MET A 500 -0.65 8.79 35.61
C MET A 500 -0.72 9.82 36.73
N LYS A 501 -1.43 9.49 37.80
CA LYS A 501 -1.53 10.33 39.01
C LYS A 501 -0.70 9.75 40.14
N LEU A 502 0.00 10.63 40.86
CA LEU A 502 0.88 10.29 41.99
C LEU A 502 1.87 9.19 41.61
N GLY A 503 2.50 9.36 40.46
CA GLY A 503 3.40 8.38 39.88
C GLY A 503 4.86 8.59 40.27
N TYR A 504 5.66 7.53 40.25
CA TYR A 504 7.11 7.64 40.24
C TYR A 504 7.74 6.72 39.21
N ILE A 505 8.92 7.12 38.72
CA ILE A 505 9.78 6.30 37.86
C ILE A 505 11.14 6.09 38.51
N THR A 506 11.72 4.92 38.29
CA THR A 506 13.05 4.55 38.79
C THR A 506 13.68 3.49 37.91
N THR A 507 14.99 3.40 37.97
CA THR A 507 15.78 2.34 37.32
C THR A 507 16.17 1.23 38.32
N CYS A 508 15.70 1.34 39.57
CA CYS A 508 15.94 0.38 40.64
C CYS A 508 14.77 -0.60 40.79
N GLU A 509 15.06 -1.91 40.88
CA GLU A 509 14.05 -2.98 40.97
C GLU A 509 13.40 -3.11 42.38
N LEU A 510 14.01 -2.53 43.40
CA LEU A 510 13.56 -2.65 44.79
C LEU A 510 12.18 -2.02 44.99
N GLU A 511 11.39 -2.61 45.88
CA GLU A 511 10.08 -2.08 46.29
C GLU A 511 10.17 -0.67 46.91
N LYS A 512 11.29 -0.39 47.60
CA LYS A 512 11.69 0.95 47.98
C LYS A 512 12.96 1.31 47.21
N PRO A 513 12.85 2.04 46.09
CA PRO A 513 14.01 2.32 45.26
C PRO A 513 14.95 3.33 45.94
N HIS A 514 16.26 3.16 45.74
CA HIS A 514 17.27 4.09 46.25
C HIS A 514 17.16 5.50 45.66
N TYR A 515 16.48 5.64 44.53
CA TYR A 515 16.12 6.93 43.97
C TYR A 515 14.85 6.80 43.15
N ARG A 516 14.03 7.84 43.10
CA ARG A 516 12.84 7.89 42.26
C ARG A 516 12.54 9.33 41.85
N LEU A 517 12.04 9.50 40.64
CA LEU A 517 11.45 10.75 40.19
C LEU A 517 9.94 10.62 40.39
N GLN A 518 9.40 11.35 41.35
CA GLN A 518 7.99 11.29 41.72
C GLN A 518 7.27 12.53 41.23
N ALA A 519 6.10 12.39 40.62
CA ALA A 519 5.32 13.47 40.03
C ALA A 519 3.86 13.40 40.47
N LEU A 520 3.18 14.55 40.55
CA LEU A 520 1.75 14.59 40.85
C LEU A 520 0.91 14.10 39.68
N ASN A 521 1.22 14.58 38.48
CA ASN A 521 0.53 14.20 37.25
C ASN A 521 1.56 13.98 36.15
N VAL A 522 1.46 12.87 35.42
CA VAL A 522 2.28 12.59 34.24
C VAL A 522 1.35 12.35 33.06
N GLU A 523 1.50 13.13 32.02
CA GLU A 523 0.82 13.01 30.74
C GLU A 523 1.79 12.42 29.72
N LEU A 524 1.40 11.33 29.08
CA LEU A 524 2.18 10.67 28.04
C LEU A 524 1.33 10.57 26.78
N LYS A 525 1.80 11.19 25.70
CA LYS A 525 1.23 11.05 24.37
C LYS A 525 2.17 10.23 23.51
N GLU A 526 1.74 9.03 23.13
CA GLU A 526 2.57 8.08 22.37
C GLU A 526 3.13 8.72 21.10
N ASN A 527 4.43 8.55 20.86
CA ASN A 527 5.18 9.10 19.71
C ASN A 527 5.17 10.63 19.59
N GLU A 528 4.75 11.37 20.62
CA GLU A 528 4.82 12.84 20.65
C GLU A 528 5.62 13.36 21.83
N TYR A 529 5.16 13.18 23.07
CA TYR A 529 5.81 13.76 24.26
C TYR A 529 5.43 13.07 25.57
N LEU A 530 6.24 13.30 26.61
CA LEU A 530 5.95 13.03 28.01
C LEU A 530 6.09 14.32 28.81
N VAL A 531 5.07 14.67 29.60
CA VAL A 531 5.09 15.81 30.52
C VAL A 531 4.78 15.34 31.93
N ALA A 532 5.59 15.70 32.91
CA ALA A 532 5.33 15.46 34.32
C ALA A 532 5.31 16.77 35.10
N TYR A 533 4.29 16.95 35.93
CA TYR A 533 4.06 18.16 36.73
C TYR A 533 4.45 17.90 38.19
N ASP A 534 5.07 18.90 38.81
CA ASP A 534 5.51 18.90 40.20
C ASP A 534 6.39 17.69 40.55
N VAL A 535 7.47 17.55 39.78
CA VAL A 535 8.39 16.42 39.88
C VAL A 535 9.38 16.68 41.01
N VAL A 536 9.50 15.74 41.94
CA VAL A 536 10.51 15.73 42.99
C VAL A 536 11.39 14.51 42.81
N MET A 537 12.70 14.75 42.67
CA MET A 537 13.69 13.69 42.78
C MET A 537 13.88 13.34 44.26
N TYR A 538 13.69 12.07 44.57
CA TYR A 538 14.03 11.50 45.87
C TYR A 538 15.29 10.66 45.73
N ILE A 539 16.22 10.83 46.67
CA ILE A 539 17.32 9.90 46.90
C ILE A 539 17.07 9.29 48.29
N PHE A 540 16.86 7.98 48.32
CA PHE A 540 16.25 7.24 49.42
C PHE A 540 14.85 7.80 49.76
N GLU A 541 14.71 8.43 50.92
CA GLU A 541 13.48 9.09 51.36
C GLU A 541 13.65 10.62 51.46
N ALA A 542 14.82 11.16 51.08
CA ALA A 542 15.09 12.59 51.10
C ALA A 542 14.74 13.23 49.75
N PRO A 543 13.86 14.26 49.72
CA PRO A 543 13.64 15.06 48.51
C PRO A 543 14.87 15.91 48.24
N THR A 544 15.42 15.86 47.02
CA THR A 544 16.65 16.53 46.66
C THR A 544 16.41 17.70 45.71
N ILE A 545 15.76 17.46 44.58
CA ILE A 545 15.58 18.45 43.52
C ILE A 545 14.11 18.47 43.11
N TYR A 546 13.54 19.67 43.04
CA TYR A 546 12.18 19.90 42.56
C TYR A 546 12.20 20.54 41.17
N PHE A 547 11.36 20.02 40.29
CA PHE A 547 11.10 20.54 38.95
C PHE A 547 9.60 20.79 38.80
N PRO A 548 9.16 22.03 38.49
CA PRO A 548 7.74 22.32 38.34
C PRO A 548 7.14 21.59 37.12
N ILE A 549 7.91 21.44 36.05
CA ILE A 549 7.54 20.71 34.84
C ILE A 549 8.79 19.96 34.34
N TYR A 550 8.64 18.67 34.07
CA TYR A 550 9.61 17.84 33.36
C TYR A 550 9.01 17.43 32.02
N PHE A 551 9.61 17.87 30.92
CA PHE A 551 9.11 17.60 29.57
C PHE A 551 10.17 16.84 28.77
N VAL A 552 9.75 15.81 28.05
CA VAL A 552 10.58 15.06 27.12
C VAL A 552 9.83 14.90 25.81
N SER A 553 10.42 15.36 24.71
CA SER A 553 9.93 15.05 23.36
C SER A 553 10.25 13.59 23.03
N LEU A 554 9.28 12.86 22.48
CA LEU A 554 9.47 11.50 21.95
C LEU A 554 9.72 11.49 20.44
N LYS A 555 9.75 12.66 19.81
CA LYS A 555 10.20 12.88 18.42
C LYS A 555 11.66 13.36 18.41
N ASP A 556 12.35 13.19 17.29
CA ASP A 556 13.68 13.77 16.98
C ASP A 556 13.64 15.31 16.86
N GLU A 557 12.95 15.98 17.79
CA GLU A 557 12.84 17.44 17.90
C GLU A 557 13.58 17.90 19.17
N PRO A 558 14.28 19.06 19.11
CA PRO A 558 14.99 19.59 20.27
C PRO A 558 14.04 19.85 21.44
N GLN A 559 14.44 19.45 22.64
CA GLN A 559 13.60 19.60 23.84
C GLN A 559 13.38 21.08 24.16
N PRO A 560 12.14 21.52 24.44
CA PRO A 560 11.83 22.92 24.67
C PRO A 560 12.54 23.50 25.91
N PHE A 561 12.86 22.64 26.87
CA PHE A 561 13.70 22.97 28.01
C PHE A 561 14.58 21.76 28.34
N SER A 562 15.88 21.98 28.49
CA SER A 562 16.81 20.95 28.96
C SER A 562 17.69 21.52 30.08
N PHE A 563 17.95 20.70 31.10
CA PHE A 563 18.90 21.01 32.17
C PHE A 563 19.93 19.89 32.24
N MET A 564 21.20 20.24 32.05
CA MET A 564 22.29 19.29 32.04
C MET A 564 23.30 19.63 33.13
N VAL A 565 23.69 18.61 33.88
CA VAL A 565 24.79 18.69 34.85
C VAL A 565 25.94 17.83 34.33
N GLY A 566 27.01 18.48 33.89
CA GLY A 566 28.17 17.83 33.31
C GLY A 566 29.41 17.96 34.20
N TYR A 567 30.39 17.08 34.00
CA TYR A 567 31.74 17.25 34.56
C TYR A 567 32.78 17.06 33.47
N SER A 568 33.65 18.06 33.29
CA SER A 568 34.77 18.03 32.34
C SER A 568 36.09 18.25 33.08
N LYS A 569 37.19 17.67 32.58
CA LYS A 569 38.52 17.86 33.16
C LYS A 569 39.05 19.30 33.03
N GLU A 570 38.56 20.05 32.05
CA GLU A 570 39.02 21.42 31.76
C GLU A 570 38.16 22.48 32.46
N LYS A 571 36.84 22.27 32.51
CA LYS A 571 35.84 23.23 33.02
C LYS A 571 35.30 22.86 34.42
N GLY A 572 35.56 21.64 34.91
CA GLY A 572 35.02 21.15 36.18
C GLY A 572 33.53 20.82 36.10
N MET A 573 32.79 20.98 37.20
CA MET A 573 31.32 20.85 37.18
C MET A 573 30.69 21.97 36.34
N THR A 574 29.73 21.59 35.50
CA THR A 574 29.00 22.50 34.60
C THR A 574 27.50 22.34 34.83
N PHE A 575 26.79 23.44 34.85
CA PHE A 575 25.33 23.53 34.92
C PHE A 575 24.85 24.26 33.68
N GLU A 576 24.17 23.56 32.79
CA GLU A 576 23.72 24.08 31.51
C GLU A 576 22.20 24.05 31.48
N THR A 577 21.60 25.15 31.06
CA THR A 577 20.16 25.27 30.84
C THR A 577 19.93 25.71 29.42
N GLU A 578 19.17 24.94 28.64
CA GLU A 578 18.82 25.24 27.26
C GLU A 578 17.32 25.48 27.15
N TYR A 579 16.93 26.57 26.48
CA TYR A 579 15.56 26.92 26.15
C TYR A 579 15.40 26.89 24.64
N ASN A 580 14.61 25.96 24.12
CA ASN A 580 14.34 25.84 22.69
C ASN A 580 12.88 26.19 22.39
N MET A 581 12.65 27.00 21.35
CA MET A 581 11.33 27.32 20.83
C MET A 581 11.35 27.13 19.31
N THR A 582 10.46 26.29 18.82
CA THR A 582 10.32 25.99 17.39
C THR A 582 9.02 26.62 16.88
N PHE A 583 9.07 27.27 15.71
CA PHE A 583 7.96 27.90 15.01
C PHE A 583 7.84 27.31 13.60
N GLU A 584 6.71 27.49 12.90
CA GLU A 584 6.54 26.99 11.52
C GLU A 584 7.65 27.49 10.56
N ASP A 585 8.16 28.71 10.79
CA ASP A 585 9.15 29.37 9.92
C ASP A 585 10.55 29.52 10.57
N GLY A 586 10.86 28.82 11.68
CA GLY A 586 12.15 29.03 12.36
C GLY A 586 12.29 28.40 13.75
N SER A 587 13.43 28.64 14.40
CA SER A 587 13.68 28.23 15.78
C SER A 587 14.50 29.27 16.54
N VAL A 588 14.34 29.28 17.86
CA VAL A 588 15.10 30.09 18.81
C VAL A 588 15.62 29.16 19.90
N SER A 589 16.93 29.12 20.11
CA SER A 589 17.56 28.36 21.18
C SER A 589 18.41 29.28 22.04
N ALA A 590 18.25 29.25 23.36
CA ALA A 590 19.07 29.98 24.31
C ALA A 590 19.71 29.01 25.30
N LEU A 591 21.03 28.88 25.26
CA LEU A 591 21.83 28.09 26.17
C LEU A 591 22.53 29.01 27.19
N ILE A 592 22.39 28.69 28.47
CA ILE A 592 23.04 29.38 29.58
C ILE A 592 23.83 28.35 30.38
N GLY A 593 25.15 28.48 30.39
CA GLY A 593 26.07 27.59 31.09
C GLY A 593 26.83 28.27 32.21
N TYR A 594 26.92 27.59 33.36
CA TYR A 594 27.76 27.96 34.49
C TYR A 594 28.79 26.87 34.74
N SER A 595 30.03 27.24 34.88
CA SER A 595 31.14 26.32 35.09
C SER A 595 31.84 26.58 36.43
N GLN A 596 32.44 25.54 37.01
CA GLN A 596 33.05 25.57 38.34
C GLN A 596 34.26 26.52 38.41
N ASP A 597 34.92 26.77 37.28
CA ASP A 597 35.99 27.77 37.12
C ASP A 597 35.48 29.23 37.16
N GLY A 598 34.17 29.44 37.37
CA GLY A 598 33.53 30.76 37.40
C GLY A 598 33.21 31.30 36.01
N THR A 599 33.46 30.54 34.95
CA THR A 599 33.09 30.95 33.59
C THR A 599 31.58 30.83 33.40
N THR A 600 30.99 31.92 32.93
CA THR A 600 29.60 31.94 32.49
C THR A 600 29.60 32.06 30.99
N TYR A 601 28.87 31.18 30.32
CA TYR A 601 28.71 31.29 28.88
C TYR A 601 27.24 31.32 28.49
N THR A 602 26.91 32.13 27.50
CA THR A 602 25.56 32.29 26.97
C THR A 602 25.62 32.17 25.46
N ASP A 603 24.85 31.25 24.90
CA ASP A 603 24.73 31.07 23.45
C ASP A 603 23.26 31.20 23.04
N LEU A 604 22.93 32.26 22.30
CA LEU A 604 21.61 32.51 21.75
C LEU A 604 21.67 32.29 20.23
N LYS A 605 20.98 31.26 19.74
CA LYS A 605 20.81 31.01 18.30
C LYS A 605 19.39 31.34 17.86
N LEU A 606 19.28 32.12 16.80
CA LEU A 606 18.04 32.43 16.10
C LEU A 606 18.16 31.90 14.66
N ALA A 607 17.30 30.96 14.29
CA ALA A 607 17.19 30.46 12.93
C ALA A 607 15.84 30.86 12.33
N LYS A 608 15.86 31.43 11.12
CA LYS A 608 14.65 31.79 10.38
C LYS A 608 14.73 31.29 8.94
N HIS A 609 13.67 30.60 8.53
CA HIS A 609 13.51 30.02 7.21
C HIS A 609 12.51 30.86 6.39
N TRP A 610 12.90 31.25 5.18
CA TRP A 610 12.02 31.90 4.20
C TRP A 610 12.12 31.17 2.86
N ASN A 611 11.13 30.36 2.49
CA ASN A 611 11.12 29.59 1.22
C ASN A 611 12.45 28.84 0.94
N ASP A 612 13.39 29.47 0.22
CA ASP A 612 14.71 28.94 -0.16
C ASP A 612 15.90 29.52 0.65
N LEU A 613 15.65 30.39 1.62
CA LEU A 613 16.66 31.21 2.32
C LEU A 613 16.65 30.92 3.83
N LYS A 614 17.81 30.55 4.40
CA LYS A 614 17.96 30.22 5.83
C LYS A 614 18.91 31.19 6.53
N ALA A 615 18.40 32.16 7.29
CA ALA A 615 19.29 32.96 8.14
C ALA A 615 19.46 32.30 9.50
N THR A 616 20.71 32.18 9.96
CA THR A 616 21.04 31.85 11.35
C THR A 616 21.75 33.06 11.96
N LEU A 617 21.49 33.36 13.23
CA LEU A 617 22.17 34.39 14.00
C LEU A 617 22.57 33.75 15.32
N ASN A 618 23.87 33.65 15.58
CA ASN A 618 24.40 33.11 16.82
C ASN A 618 25.00 34.26 17.64
N TYR A 619 24.70 34.29 18.92
CA TYR A 619 25.26 35.23 19.86
C TYR A 619 25.90 34.42 20.98
N GLU A 620 27.23 34.41 21.03
CA GLU A 620 28.00 33.70 22.05
C GLU A 620 28.67 34.72 22.96
N ARG A 621 28.59 34.51 24.27
CA ARG A 621 29.29 35.34 25.25
C ARG A 621 29.92 34.42 26.27
N GLU A 622 31.25 34.42 26.37
CA GLU A 622 31.99 33.67 27.37
C GLU A 622 32.68 34.66 28.31
N THR A 623 32.23 34.74 29.56
CA THR A 623 32.82 35.59 30.59
C THR A 623 33.76 34.75 31.43
N SER A 624 35.00 34.61 30.97
CA SER A 624 36.14 34.11 31.75
C SER A 624 36.99 35.29 32.22
N ASN A 625 37.95 35.03 33.10
CA ASN A 625 38.79 36.01 33.81
C ASN A 625 39.75 36.84 32.90
N ASP A 626 39.39 37.09 31.63
CA ASP A 626 40.00 38.06 30.73
C ASP A 626 38.94 38.57 29.72
N GLN A 627 38.87 39.88 29.52
CA GLN A 627 37.76 40.58 28.85
C GLN A 627 37.73 40.38 27.33
N ARG A 628 37.05 39.34 26.83
CA ARG A 628 36.70 39.26 25.40
C ARG A 628 35.24 38.89 25.19
N ASN A 629 34.46 39.78 24.57
CA ASN A 629 33.13 39.46 24.07
C ASN A 629 33.25 39.14 22.57
N THR A 630 33.13 37.87 22.18
CA THR A 630 33.17 37.46 20.78
C THR A 630 31.76 37.45 20.16
N TYR A 631 31.46 38.36 19.22
CA TYR A 631 30.15 38.38 18.54
C TYR A 631 30.21 37.66 17.16
N ASN A 632 29.35 36.67 16.90
CA ASN A 632 29.44 35.83 15.70
C ASN A 632 28.12 35.75 14.89
N ILE A 633 27.86 36.71 14.00
CA ILE A 633 26.66 36.72 13.15
C ILE A 633 26.81 35.84 11.88
N VAL A 634 26.55 34.54 11.99
CA VAL A 634 26.69 33.61 10.85
C VAL A 634 25.39 33.46 10.04
N GLY A 635 25.13 34.36 9.10
CA GLY A 635 23.97 34.25 8.19
C GLY A 635 24.27 33.44 6.90
N GLU A 636 23.69 32.25 6.73
CA GLU A 636 23.85 31.43 5.51
C GLU A 636 22.79 31.74 4.45
N LEU A 637 23.07 32.66 3.53
CA LEU A 637 22.16 32.96 2.42
C LEU A 637 22.18 31.86 1.34
N ASP A 638 21.32 30.84 1.49
CA ASP A 638 21.04 29.91 0.39
C ASP A 638 20.13 30.59 -0.67
N ASN A 639 20.45 30.40 -1.95
CA ASN A 639 19.66 30.82 -3.13
C ASN A 639 19.25 32.31 -3.21
N ILE A 640 20.23 33.21 -3.35
CA ILE A 640 19.99 34.58 -3.85
C ILE A 640 19.54 34.50 -5.34
N PRO A 641 18.61 35.35 -5.82
CA PRO A 641 18.16 35.41 -7.22
C PRO A 641 19.22 36.00 -8.19
N LEU A 642 20.48 35.61 -8.03
CA LEU A 642 21.55 35.74 -9.02
C LEU A 642 21.90 34.32 -9.47
N PRO A 643 22.26 34.07 -10.75
CA PRO A 643 22.36 32.72 -11.31
C PRO A 643 23.58 31.91 -10.82
N ILE A 644 24.13 32.22 -9.64
CA ILE A 644 25.31 31.60 -9.07
C ILE A 644 25.05 31.32 -7.58
N PRO A 645 25.07 30.06 -7.12
CA PRO A 645 24.91 29.75 -5.70
C PRO A 645 26.06 30.37 -4.90
N SER A 646 25.71 31.16 -3.89
CA SER A 646 26.63 32.05 -3.17
C SER A 646 26.39 31.98 -1.67
N LYS A 647 27.44 31.76 -0.87
CA LYS A 647 27.41 31.79 0.58
C LYS A 647 28.02 33.10 1.09
N LEU A 648 27.27 33.82 1.92
CA LEU A 648 27.77 34.98 2.65
C LEU A 648 28.10 34.55 4.09
N ARG A 649 29.20 35.04 4.66
CA ARG A 649 29.51 34.95 6.10
C ARG A 649 30.04 36.30 6.58
N VAL A 650 29.60 36.73 7.75
CA VAL A 650 30.06 37.98 8.33
C VAL A 650 30.43 37.74 9.80
N ASN A 651 31.68 38.00 10.16
CA ASN A 651 32.19 37.80 11.51
C ASN A 651 32.55 39.16 12.10
N PHE A 652 32.16 39.42 13.36
CA PHE A 652 32.37 40.71 14.00
C PHE A 652 32.79 40.53 15.46
N ASP A 653 34.08 40.47 15.75
CA ASP A 653 34.62 40.43 17.11
C ASP A 653 35.07 41.83 17.57
N ASP A 654 35.27 42.04 18.87
CA ASP A 654 35.78 43.28 19.49
C ASP A 654 37.09 43.77 18.83
N GLU A 655 37.91 42.85 18.33
CA GLU A 655 39.20 43.14 17.68
C GLU A 655 39.18 42.98 16.14
N LYS A 656 38.19 42.28 15.57
CA LYS A 656 38.25 41.81 14.16
C LYS A 656 36.91 41.89 13.44
N THR A 657 36.88 42.56 12.30
CA THR A 657 35.70 42.51 11.40
C THR A 657 36.05 41.79 10.10
N GLY A 658 35.29 40.74 9.78
CA GLY A 658 35.50 39.84 8.65
C GLY A 658 34.26 39.74 7.77
N PHE A 659 34.41 39.95 6.47
CA PHE A 659 33.34 39.74 5.48
C PHE A 659 33.83 38.72 4.46
N LEU A 660 33.09 37.63 4.26
CA LEU A 660 33.41 36.58 3.28
C LEU A 660 32.18 36.31 2.40
N LEU A 661 32.29 36.59 1.10
CA LEU A 661 31.32 36.16 0.09
C LEU A 661 32.01 35.15 -0.84
N GLU A 662 31.50 33.92 -0.91
CA GLU A 662 32.02 32.85 -1.75
C GLU A 662 30.93 32.25 -2.64
N GLY A 663 31.21 31.98 -3.91
CA GLY A 663 30.25 31.34 -4.83
C GLY A 663 30.92 30.51 -5.91
N SER A 664 30.20 29.51 -6.43
CA SER A 664 30.75 28.52 -7.36
C SER A 664 29.75 28.10 -8.43
N LEU A 665 30.10 28.27 -9.71
CA LEU A 665 29.34 27.76 -10.84
C LEU A 665 29.99 26.46 -11.37
N GLU A 666 29.27 25.33 -11.29
CA GLU A 666 29.64 24.03 -11.89
C GLU A 666 31.12 23.58 -11.70
N LYS A 667 31.74 23.84 -10.53
CA LYS A 667 33.17 23.56 -10.22
C LYS A 667 34.20 24.24 -11.15
N LYS A 668 33.76 25.04 -12.13
CA LYS A 668 34.61 25.65 -13.17
C LYS A 668 34.91 27.12 -12.89
N LEU A 669 34.02 27.82 -12.20
CA LEU A 669 34.15 29.24 -11.91
C LEU A 669 33.94 29.47 -10.41
N ARG A 670 34.99 29.94 -9.71
CA ARG A 670 34.93 30.28 -8.28
C ARG A 670 35.22 31.76 -8.09
N TYR A 671 34.45 32.40 -7.22
CA TYR A 671 34.74 33.75 -6.74
C TYR A 671 34.74 33.82 -5.21
N GLN A 672 35.65 34.64 -4.67
CA GLN A 672 35.77 34.91 -3.25
C GLN A 672 36.09 36.40 -3.04
N ILE A 673 35.33 37.06 -2.17
CA ILE A 673 35.61 38.41 -1.68
C ILE A 673 35.82 38.30 -0.18
N LEU A 674 36.99 38.71 0.30
CA LEU A 674 37.32 38.70 1.72
C LEU A 674 37.81 40.09 2.14
N ARG A 675 37.18 40.65 3.16
CA ARG A 675 37.70 41.80 3.90
C ARG A 675 37.98 41.36 5.32
N THR A 676 39.16 41.69 5.83
CA THR A 676 39.52 41.46 7.24
C THR A 676 40.16 42.74 7.77
N VAL A 677 39.64 43.25 8.88
CA VAL A 677 40.21 44.39 9.59
C VAL A 677 40.86 43.86 10.86
N ASP A 678 42.20 43.88 10.91
CA ASP A 678 43.03 43.48 12.05
C ASP A 678 43.90 44.70 12.43
N PRO A 679 43.52 45.51 13.43
CA PRO A 679 44.27 46.73 13.79
C PRO A 679 45.75 46.44 14.07
N PRO A 680 46.71 47.22 13.53
CA PRO A 680 46.55 48.51 12.85
C PRO A 680 46.35 48.43 11.32
N SER A 681 46.16 47.25 10.72
CA SER A 681 46.16 47.08 9.26
C SER A 681 44.85 46.52 8.67
N ILE A 682 44.35 47.15 7.62
CA ILE A 682 43.18 46.71 6.85
C ILE A 682 43.66 45.79 5.71
N HIS A 683 43.04 44.62 5.55
CA HIS A 683 43.34 43.67 4.49
C HIS A 683 42.13 43.44 3.59
N TRP A 684 42.28 43.77 2.32
CA TRP A 684 41.30 43.44 1.28
C TRP A 684 41.87 42.37 0.36
N THR A 685 41.11 41.29 0.19
CA THR A 685 41.25 40.40 -0.97
C THR A 685 40.04 40.63 -1.86
N LEU A 686 40.28 41.34 -2.96
CA LEU A 686 39.30 41.64 -4.00
C LEU A 686 38.90 40.36 -4.76
N PRO A 687 37.83 40.39 -5.61
CA PRO A 687 37.26 39.19 -6.20
C PRO A 687 38.32 38.32 -6.90
N TYR A 688 38.64 37.19 -6.29
CA TYR A 688 39.51 36.19 -6.91
C TYR A 688 38.71 35.39 -7.91
N VAL A 689 39.04 35.44 -9.20
CA VAL A 689 38.34 34.66 -10.24
C VAL A 689 39.22 33.51 -10.68
N GLU A 690 38.75 32.28 -10.46
CA GLU A 690 39.39 31.06 -10.96
C GLU A 690 38.52 30.38 -12.00
N VAL A 691 39.05 30.26 -13.22
CA VAL A 691 38.43 29.56 -14.35
C VAL A 691 39.24 28.31 -14.67
N ARG A 692 38.59 27.14 -14.67
CA ARG A 692 39.22 25.87 -15.06
C ARG A 692 38.55 25.30 -16.32
N LYS A 693 39.36 24.97 -17.33
CA LYS A 693 38.96 24.29 -18.59
C LYS A 693 37.82 25.01 -19.34
N LEU A 694 38.06 26.25 -19.77
CA LEU A 694 37.13 26.99 -20.63
C LEU A 694 37.52 26.78 -22.11
N THR A 695 36.61 26.24 -22.91
CA THR A 695 36.82 26.04 -24.35
C THR A 695 36.05 27.10 -25.14
N LEU A 696 36.76 27.89 -25.94
CA LEU A 696 36.21 28.88 -26.85
C LEU A 696 36.40 28.37 -28.28
N SER A 697 35.30 28.07 -28.99
CA SER A 697 35.36 27.65 -30.40
C SER A 697 35.13 28.85 -31.32
N SER A 698 36.10 29.16 -32.17
CA SER A 698 35.96 30.10 -33.28
C SER A 698 36.60 29.49 -34.51
N THR A 699 35.82 28.94 -35.45
CA THR A 699 36.36 28.34 -36.69
C THR A 699 37.31 29.32 -37.42
N PRO A 700 38.58 28.95 -37.72
CA PRO A 700 39.19 27.62 -37.75
C PRO A 700 40.06 27.23 -36.53
N MET A 701 39.94 27.92 -35.39
CA MET A 701 40.74 27.69 -34.18
C MET A 701 39.91 27.29 -32.95
N LEU A 702 40.39 26.29 -32.23
CA LEU A 702 39.93 25.95 -30.89
C LEU A 702 40.88 26.55 -29.86
N PHE A 703 40.38 27.45 -29.02
CA PHE A 703 41.16 28.03 -27.93
C PHE A 703 40.71 27.43 -26.59
N VAL A 704 41.62 26.76 -25.88
CA VAL A 704 41.32 26.15 -24.58
C VAL A 704 42.14 26.85 -23.50
N VAL A 705 41.45 27.45 -22.54
CA VAL A 705 42.03 27.97 -21.30
C VAL A 705 42.02 26.85 -20.27
N ASP A 706 43.18 26.26 -19.99
CA ASP A 706 43.34 25.17 -19.02
C ASP A 706 43.08 25.67 -17.59
N SER A 707 43.70 26.80 -17.24
CA SER A 707 43.53 27.45 -15.94
C SER A 707 43.82 28.95 -16.04
N PHE A 708 42.90 29.77 -15.56
CA PHE A 708 43.11 31.19 -15.29
C PHE A 708 42.79 31.43 -13.81
N SER A 709 43.70 32.04 -13.07
CA SER A 709 43.47 32.48 -11.71
C SER A 709 43.98 33.90 -11.56
N HIS A 710 43.16 34.81 -11.05
CA HIS A 710 43.52 36.20 -10.82
C HIS A 710 43.14 36.61 -9.40
N ARG A 711 44.11 37.13 -8.64
CA ARG A 711 43.94 37.60 -7.26
C ARG A 711 44.50 39.01 -7.12
N THR A 712 43.71 39.91 -6.55
CA THR A 712 44.17 41.24 -6.15
C THR A 712 44.05 41.40 -4.64
N VAL A 713 45.12 41.86 -4.00
CA VAL A 713 45.19 42.10 -2.57
C VAL A 713 45.60 43.55 -2.33
N ALA A 714 44.94 44.22 -1.39
CA ALA A 714 45.33 45.54 -0.92
C ALA A 714 45.55 45.50 0.60
N ARG A 715 46.63 46.14 1.06
CA ARG A 715 46.98 46.23 2.48
C ARG A 715 47.37 47.67 2.80
N TYR A 716 46.68 48.28 3.74
CA TYR A 716 46.92 49.67 4.16
C TYR A 716 46.48 49.86 5.63
N ASP A 717 47.02 50.88 6.29
CA ASP A 717 46.86 51.07 7.74
C ASP A 717 45.69 52.00 8.11
N GLU A 718 45.42 53.05 7.32
CA GLU A 718 44.30 54.00 7.53
C GLU A 718 43.70 54.43 6.18
N GLY A 719 42.46 54.96 6.15
CA GLY A 719 41.82 55.44 4.90
C GLY A 719 40.82 54.47 4.25
N ASN A 720 40.27 54.84 3.10
CA ASN A 720 39.33 54.01 2.35
C ASN A 720 40.02 53.23 1.22
N LEU A 721 39.41 52.15 0.72
CA LEU A 721 40.00 51.32 -0.35
C LEU A 721 40.33 52.12 -1.63
N PHE A 722 39.54 53.17 -1.93
CA PHE A 722 39.71 53.99 -3.12
C PHE A 722 40.90 54.96 -3.02
N GLU A 723 41.40 55.22 -1.82
CA GLU A 723 42.60 56.05 -1.58
C GLU A 723 43.90 55.25 -1.74
N HIS A 724 43.82 53.91 -1.77
CA HIS A 724 44.95 52.98 -1.79
C HIS A 724 44.96 52.09 -3.05
N PHE A 725 44.49 52.59 -4.19
CA PHE A 725 44.57 51.86 -5.46
C PHE A 725 46.00 51.56 -5.89
N ASP A 726 46.93 52.47 -5.59
CA ASP A 726 48.34 52.32 -5.95
C ASP A 726 49.06 51.26 -5.11
N ASP A 727 48.48 50.86 -3.97
CA ASP A 727 49.01 49.84 -3.05
C ASP A 727 48.48 48.42 -3.35
N MET A 728 47.77 48.23 -4.47
CA MET A 728 47.21 46.94 -4.85
C MET A 728 48.25 46.02 -5.48
N ASP A 729 48.50 44.86 -4.86
CA ASP A 729 49.29 43.78 -5.45
C ASP A 729 48.37 42.81 -6.21
N THR A 730 48.65 42.65 -7.50
CA THR A 730 47.87 41.81 -8.40
C THR A 730 48.73 40.65 -8.88
N SER A 731 48.28 39.42 -8.60
CA SER A 731 48.96 38.20 -9.01
C SER A 731 48.03 37.28 -9.80
N GLY A 732 48.56 36.58 -10.81
CA GLY A 732 47.77 35.67 -11.60
C GLY A 732 48.58 34.56 -12.27
N ARG A 733 47.90 33.47 -12.63
CA ARG A 733 48.44 32.37 -13.42
C ARG A 733 47.52 32.11 -14.60
N PHE A 734 48.09 32.04 -15.79
CA PHE A 734 47.36 31.77 -17.02
C PHE A 734 48.04 30.64 -17.79
N ARG A 735 47.27 29.61 -18.15
CA ARG A 735 47.70 28.51 -19.00
C ARG A 735 46.64 28.25 -20.06
N SER A 736 47.03 28.35 -21.31
CA SER A 736 46.17 28.08 -22.47
C SER A 736 46.93 27.32 -23.54
N HIS A 737 46.19 26.56 -24.34
CA HIS A 737 46.68 25.99 -25.58
C HIS A 737 45.66 26.25 -26.71
N ALA A 738 46.17 26.42 -27.92
CA ALA A 738 45.35 26.57 -29.12
C ALA A 738 45.64 25.40 -30.06
N SER A 739 44.60 24.77 -30.59
CA SER A 739 44.74 23.80 -31.69
C SER A 739 43.98 24.30 -32.91
N ALA A 740 44.64 24.27 -34.08
CA ALA A 740 43.93 24.37 -35.35
C ALA A 740 43.16 23.06 -35.58
N SER A 741 41.89 23.15 -35.98
CA SER A 741 41.09 21.97 -36.35
C SER A 741 41.51 21.43 -37.71
#